data_AF-A0A4P8J1D1-F1
#
_entry.id   AF-A0A4P8J1D1-F1
#
_cell.length_a   1.000
_cell.length_b   1.000
_cell.length_c   1.000
_cell.angle_alpha   90.00
_cell.angle_beta   90.00
_cell.angle_gamma   90.00
#
_symmetry.space_group_name_H-M   'P 1'
#
loop_
_entity.id
_entity.type
_entity.pdbx_description
1 polymer ?
#
loop_
_entity_poly.entity_id
_entity_poly.type
_entity_poly.pdbx_seq_one_letter_code
_entity_poly.pdbx_strand_id
1 'polypeptide(L)'
;MLTPLRTDTDAQPRERDVPHKRLAALQSLQVWARCAPIALIAIFGGTALILCNPGYFWDDWVWRFQAPEQSIRIGRELGIFWGGYLTNAINALPSPALAMRATALVAWVIAGIAAAYVLYRQRVISGNDAFKLFLIYAATHVAMIRFLTSVAMYNVYIASFWIGCACLLTMPNRKKARLLSLPFFFFSFYLNSLIPLFLALLVLLAARQASERIDWSAEFSGWRELASRLRDLPACLRSILHKAKAPLREFALQNAVLLALPIVFALIKRLTSVKSTLYGDYNDVDRRILMSSIFNAFGAIRPVLRDYFATSSRSVTPLMLLACALICFLLLRIAPRRRQRPTLNKALAQAALGWVLFAAAVYPYLIVGKAPELTDFYESRNILPAIAGLALVLISFANLLDLAFSKIAVLRSIGHDLLLGYVIGASVGSGLVSGLDLWRDWIRQTAIMAFVQAHQAPLKDIRTFVFDDAAHRIDDRKLWNYEYTGELVSVYHTRDRLGVSVDEYSTWPPKVALLSNPALRKRFNFGDYQFDKPHAIITVRNGVVTLNDLRVLSIVRSYLRGDPWESNLGSYMDVSMAYEYVQADARVEQIFDIAKALSAYRLDHGHYPVTASLPDGDIPIHELSPTERIGPPIVNGDIPGLFPDYMARMKSMTPRSNGEPAYLYMSDGLDFKLVYANPPDLAYAKQAHPALIDPARPAYGTWTLGAKNW
;
A
#
# COMPACT_ATOMS: atom_id res chain seq x y z
N MET A 1 1.61 3.69 36.59
CA MET A 1 0.81 4.81 37.12
C MET A 1 -0.56 4.39 37.64
N LEU A 2 -1.30 3.45 37.02
CA LEU A 2 -2.67 3.10 37.43
C LEU A 2 -2.84 1.82 38.28
N THR A 3 -1.76 1.24 38.80
CA THR A 3 -1.83 0.14 39.77
C THR A 3 -0.68 0.24 40.77
N PRO A 4 -0.92 0.14 42.09
CA PRO A 4 0.12 0.21 43.10
C PRO A 4 1.08 -1.00 43.03
N LEU A 5 2.35 -0.77 43.38
CA LEU A 5 3.37 -1.81 43.51
C LEU A 5 2.99 -2.79 44.62
N ARG A 6 3.08 -4.08 44.34
CA ARG A 6 3.14 -5.12 45.38
C ARG A 6 4.58 -5.61 45.43
N THR A 7 5.20 -5.54 46.60
CA THR A 7 6.55 -6.03 46.88
C THR A 7 6.55 -7.57 46.79
N ASP A 8 7.56 -8.14 46.15
CA ASP A 8 7.74 -9.60 45.93
C ASP A 8 8.05 -10.39 47.23
N THR A 9 7.63 -9.90 48.40
CA THR A 9 7.94 -10.49 49.71
C THR A 9 7.03 -11.66 50.10
N ASP A 10 5.97 -11.94 49.34
CA ASP A 10 5.10 -13.12 49.55
C ASP A 10 5.64 -14.35 48.79
N ALA A 11 6.87 -14.77 49.09
CA ALA A 11 7.41 -16.04 48.63
C ALA A 11 6.75 -17.17 49.44
N GLN A 12 5.61 -17.69 48.96
CA GLN A 12 4.97 -18.86 49.56
C GLN A 12 5.92 -20.07 49.54
N PRO A 13 5.98 -20.85 50.64
CA PRO A 13 6.86 -22.02 50.75
C PRO A 13 6.52 -23.06 49.69
N ARG A 14 7.57 -23.58 49.02
CA ARG A 14 7.48 -24.67 48.03
C ARG A 14 7.19 -25.98 48.76
N GLU A 15 5.93 -26.28 49.04
CA GLU A 15 5.50 -27.64 49.37
C GLU A 15 5.68 -28.56 48.15
N ARG A 16 6.27 -29.74 48.41
CA ARG A 16 6.60 -30.75 47.40
C ARG A 16 5.34 -31.51 46.99
N ASP A 17 4.58 -30.95 46.05
CA ASP A 17 3.39 -31.60 45.49
C ASP A 17 3.63 -32.16 44.08
N VAL A 18 3.89 -33.46 44.01
CA VAL A 18 4.04 -34.23 42.77
C VAL A 18 2.68 -34.68 42.16
N PRO A 19 1.56 -34.92 42.91
CA PRO A 19 0.28 -35.32 42.30
C PRO A 19 -0.41 -34.19 41.51
N HIS A 20 -0.19 -32.93 41.88
CA HIS A 20 -0.85 -31.77 41.26
C HIS A 20 -0.41 -31.50 39.81
N LYS A 21 0.76 -32.00 39.38
CA LYS A 21 1.26 -31.77 38.01
C LYS A 21 0.43 -32.47 36.94
N ARG A 22 -0.07 -33.69 37.19
CA ARG A 22 -0.91 -34.43 36.22
C ARG A 22 -2.28 -33.77 36.03
N LEU A 23 -2.91 -33.36 37.12
CA LEU A 23 -4.18 -32.61 37.09
C LEU A 23 -4.04 -31.27 36.38
N ALA A 24 -2.96 -30.51 36.64
CA ALA A 24 -2.69 -29.25 35.96
C ALA A 24 -2.45 -29.44 34.45
N ALA A 25 -1.76 -30.52 34.05
CA ALA A 25 -1.54 -30.84 32.64
C ALA A 25 -2.86 -31.16 31.92
N LEU A 26 -3.73 -32.00 32.51
CA LEU A 26 -5.04 -32.33 31.94
C LEU A 26 -5.96 -31.10 31.84
N GLN A 27 -5.97 -30.23 32.86
CA GLN A 27 -6.71 -28.97 32.81
C GLN A 27 -6.17 -28.04 31.72
N SER A 28 -4.84 -27.98 31.53
CA SER A 28 -4.24 -27.18 30.46
C SER A 28 -4.64 -27.70 29.08
N LEU A 29 -4.65 -29.02 28.86
CA LEU A 29 -5.10 -29.64 27.61
C LEU A 29 -6.57 -29.33 27.32
N GLN A 30 -7.43 -29.39 28.34
CA GLN A 30 -8.85 -29.05 28.18
C GLN A 30 -9.05 -27.56 27.81
N VAL A 31 -8.26 -26.66 28.38
CA VAL A 31 -8.26 -25.24 28.01
C VAL A 31 -7.82 -25.06 26.56
N TRP A 32 -6.73 -25.72 26.14
CA TRP A 32 -6.24 -25.66 24.77
C TRP A 32 -7.25 -26.22 23.76
N ALA A 33 -7.84 -27.38 24.03
CA ALA A 33 -8.84 -28.00 23.15
C ALA A 33 -10.06 -27.09 22.93
N ARG A 34 -10.44 -26.28 23.92
CA ARG A 34 -11.56 -25.32 23.82
C ARG A 34 -11.18 -24.01 23.14
N CYS A 35 -9.92 -23.57 23.25
CA CYS A 35 -9.44 -22.33 22.64
C CYS A 35 -8.93 -22.51 21.20
N ALA A 36 -8.43 -23.70 20.84
CA ALA A 36 -7.84 -23.97 19.54
C ALA A 36 -8.79 -23.70 18.36
N PRO A 37 -10.08 -24.09 18.39
CA PRO A 37 -10.97 -23.85 17.26
C PRO A 37 -11.14 -22.35 16.92
N ILE A 38 -11.41 -21.50 17.91
CA ILE A 38 -11.54 -20.05 17.66
C ILE A 38 -10.20 -19.42 17.27
N ALA A 39 -9.08 -19.91 17.80
CA ALA A 39 -7.75 -19.45 17.41
C ALA A 39 -7.44 -19.80 15.95
N LEU A 40 -7.75 -21.03 15.52
CA LEU A 40 -7.58 -21.45 14.13
C LEU A 40 -8.49 -20.66 13.19
N ILE A 41 -9.75 -20.39 13.56
CA ILE A 41 -10.61 -19.52 12.75
C ILE A 41 -10.08 -18.09 12.70
N ALA A 42 -9.60 -17.54 13.81
CA ALA A 42 -9.02 -16.21 13.82
C ALA A 42 -7.74 -16.12 12.95
N ILE A 43 -6.90 -17.16 12.94
CA ILE A 43 -5.68 -17.17 12.13
C ILE A 43 -5.99 -17.41 10.65
N PHE A 44 -6.77 -18.45 10.33
CA PHE A 44 -6.93 -18.99 8.98
C PHE A 44 -8.26 -18.66 8.32
N GLY A 45 -9.30 -18.38 9.10
CA GLY A 45 -10.67 -18.24 8.60
C GLY A 45 -10.78 -17.22 7.47
N GLY A 46 -10.14 -16.05 7.62
CA GLY A 46 -10.09 -15.02 6.57
C GLY A 46 -8.78 -14.94 5.79
N THR A 47 -7.80 -15.80 6.04
CA THR A 47 -6.46 -15.69 5.42
C THR A 47 -6.09 -16.89 4.57
N ALA A 48 -6.68 -18.07 4.78
CA ALA A 48 -6.29 -19.31 4.10
C ALA A 48 -6.28 -19.17 2.57
N LEU A 49 -7.33 -18.54 2.00
CA LEU A 49 -7.42 -18.28 0.56
C LEU A 49 -6.29 -17.38 0.06
N ILE A 50 -5.91 -16.37 0.82
CA ILE A 50 -4.82 -15.47 0.44
C ILE A 50 -3.48 -16.20 0.51
N LEU A 51 -3.28 -16.99 1.57
CA LEU A 51 -2.04 -17.73 1.80
C LEU A 51 -1.78 -18.79 0.73
N CYS A 52 -2.82 -19.43 0.19
CA CYS A 52 -2.67 -20.45 -0.85
C CYS A 52 -2.68 -19.91 -2.28
N ASN A 53 -2.97 -18.63 -2.48
CA ASN A 53 -2.94 -18.02 -3.81
C ASN A 53 -1.47 -17.89 -4.28
N PRO A 54 -1.13 -18.34 -5.51
CA PRO A 54 0.26 -18.28 -5.99
C PRO A 54 0.57 -17.04 -6.83
N GLY A 55 -0.41 -16.16 -7.04
CA GLY A 55 -0.28 -14.96 -7.86
C GLY A 55 0.65 -13.91 -7.27
N TYR A 56 1.17 -13.03 -8.12
CA TYR A 56 1.94 -11.86 -7.71
C TYR A 56 1.08 -10.61 -7.96
N PHE A 57 1.08 -9.68 -7.01
CA PHE A 57 0.22 -8.50 -7.07
C PHE A 57 1.04 -7.26 -6.73
N TRP A 58 0.74 -6.15 -7.41
CA TRP A 58 1.36 -4.87 -7.11
C TRP A 58 2.90 -4.96 -7.16
N ASP A 59 3.60 -4.38 -6.19
CA ASP A 59 5.06 -4.28 -6.14
C ASP A 59 5.77 -5.63 -6.06
N ASP A 60 5.07 -6.74 -5.87
CA ASP A 60 5.63 -8.09 -5.92
C ASP A 60 6.40 -8.33 -7.23
N TRP A 61 5.87 -7.81 -8.35
CA TRP A 61 6.51 -7.95 -9.66
C TRP A 61 7.82 -7.18 -9.80
N VAL A 62 8.00 -6.09 -9.05
CA VAL A 62 9.26 -5.31 -9.05
C VAL A 62 10.40 -6.12 -8.43
N TRP A 63 10.09 -6.98 -7.48
CA TRP A 63 11.05 -7.87 -6.81
C TRP A 63 11.25 -9.20 -7.53
N ARG A 64 10.28 -9.57 -8.37
CA ARG A 64 10.36 -10.77 -9.20
C ARG A 64 11.19 -10.49 -10.45
N PHE A 65 11.93 -11.51 -10.89
CA PHE A 65 12.78 -11.48 -12.08
C PHE A 65 13.93 -10.49 -12.05
N GLN A 66 14.29 -9.89 -10.91
CA GLN A 66 15.49 -9.06 -10.80
C GLN A 66 16.76 -9.91 -10.81
N ALA A 67 17.82 -9.38 -11.42
CA ALA A 67 19.15 -9.96 -11.24
C ALA A 67 19.59 -9.76 -9.77
N PRO A 68 20.37 -10.69 -9.18
CA PRO A 68 20.76 -10.61 -7.77
C PRO A 68 21.37 -9.26 -7.36
N GLU A 69 22.21 -8.69 -8.21
CA GLU A 69 22.89 -7.41 -8.01
C GLU A 69 21.88 -6.26 -7.97
N GLN A 70 20.88 -6.31 -8.85
CA GLN A 70 19.81 -5.33 -8.91
C GLN A 70 18.92 -5.44 -7.67
N SER A 71 18.52 -6.63 -7.23
CA SER A 71 17.79 -6.82 -5.97
C SER A 71 18.54 -6.24 -4.76
N ILE A 72 19.85 -6.48 -4.67
CA ILE A 72 20.71 -5.94 -3.59
C ILE A 72 20.75 -4.41 -3.66
N ARG A 73 20.91 -3.84 -4.85
CA ARG A 73 20.87 -2.39 -5.06
C ARG A 73 19.52 -1.80 -4.64
N ILE A 74 18.41 -2.41 -5.06
CA ILE A 74 17.06 -2.02 -4.69
C ILE A 74 16.91 -2.01 -3.16
N GLY A 75 17.40 -3.06 -2.47
CA GLY A 75 17.39 -3.12 -1.01
C GLY A 75 18.17 -1.97 -0.36
N ARG A 76 19.37 -1.66 -0.87
CA ARG A 76 20.17 -0.51 -0.39
C ARG A 76 19.48 0.83 -0.64
N GLU A 77 18.83 1.00 -1.79
CA GLU A 77 18.07 2.21 -2.13
C GLU A 77 16.86 2.43 -1.20
N LEU A 78 16.20 1.36 -0.77
CA LEU A 78 15.12 1.40 0.21
C LEU A 78 15.60 1.53 1.66
N GLY A 79 16.93 1.53 1.88
CA GLY A 79 17.52 1.54 3.20
C GLY A 79 17.34 0.24 3.99
N ILE A 80 17.16 -0.88 3.28
CA ILE A 80 17.07 -2.25 3.80
C ILE A 80 18.16 -3.07 3.12
N PHE A 81 19.43 -2.85 3.50
CA PHE A 81 20.59 -3.38 2.76
C PHE A 81 20.62 -4.90 2.60
N TRP A 82 20.03 -5.63 3.56
CA TRP A 82 19.93 -7.09 3.53
C TRP A 82 18.69 -7.58 2.77
N GLY A 83 17.72 -6.70 2.49
CA GLY A 83 16.44 -7.04 1.88
C GLY A 83 16.61 -7.69 0.50
N GLY A 84 17.54 -7.19 -0.32
CA GLY A 84 17.82 -7.78 -1.62
C GLY A 84 18.38 -9.22 -1.55
N TYR A 85 19.22 -9.52 -0.56
CA TYR A 85 19.75 -10.86 -0.35
C TYR A 85 18.64 -11.82 0.07
N LEU A 86 17.77 -11.40 0.99
CA LEU A 86 16.63 -12.21 1.42
C LEU A 86 15.68 -12.46 0.24
N THR A 87 15.35 -11.42 -0.54
CA THR A 87 14.50 -11.56 -1.73
C THR A 87 15.08 -12.57 -2.72
N ASN A 88 16.40 -12.54 -2.97
CA ASN A 88 17.05 -13.51 -3.84
C ASN A 88 16.93 -14.94 -3.29
N ALA A 89 17.12 -15.15 -1.99
CA ALA A 89 16.98 -16.45 -1.36
C ALA A 89 15.54 -16.99 -1.45
N ILE A 90 14.53 -16.13 -1.24
CA ILE A 90 13.12 -16.48 -1.39
C ILE A 90 12.79 -16.81 -2.85
N ASN A 91 13.28 -16.00 -3.80
CA ASN A 91 13.03 -16.18 -5.22
C ASN A 91 13.62 -17.48 -5.79
N ALA A 92 14.57 -18.10 -5.08
CA ALA A 92 15.13 -19.41 -5.40
C ALA A 92 14.27 -20.60 -4.94
N LEU A 93 13.24 -20.36 -4.12
CA LEU A 93 12.30 -21.41 -3.70
C LEU A 93 11.34 -21.78 -4.85
N PRO A 94 10.77 -23.00 -4.87
CA PRO A 94 9.81 -23.42 -5.89
C PRO A 94 8.55 -22.54 -5.97
N SER A 95 8.14 -21.95 -4.85
CA SER A 95 6.97 -21.07 -4.78
C SER A 95 7.25 -19.84 -3.90
N PRO A 96 7.98 -18.84 -4.44
CA PRO A 96 8.41 -17.66 -3.68
C PRO A 96 7.26 -16.90 -3.00
N ALA A 97 6.15 -16.68 -3.72
CA ALA A 97 4.97 -15.99 -3.18
C ALA A 97 4.37 -16.72 -1.96
N LEU A 98 4.20 -18.05 -2.05
CA LEU A 98 3.65 -18.86 -0.96
C LEU A 98 4.59 -18.89 0.26
N ALA A 99 5.90 -18.99 0.04
CA ALA A 99 6.88 -18.95 1.11
C ALA A 99 6.85 -17.60 1.87
N MET A 100 6.67 -16.49 1.15
CA MET A 100 6.55 -15.17 1.76
C MET A 100 5.25 -14.95 2.51
N ARG A 101 4.14 -15.46 1.97
CA ARG A 101 2.84 -15.47 2.65
C ARG A 101 2.89 -16.26 3.95
N ALA A 102 3.50 -17.45 3.92
CA ALA A 102 3.71 -18.26 5.12
C ALA A 102 4.58 -17.53 6.17
N THR A 103 5.67 -16.90 5.72
CA THR A 103 6.55 -16.10 6.58
C THR A 103 5.79 -14.93 7.21
N ALA A 104 5.00 -14.20 6.41
CA ALA A 104 4.16 -13.11 6.88
C ALA A 104 3.13 -13.58 7.91
N LEU A 105 2.46 -14.71 7.68
CA LEU A 105 1.52 -15.29 8.64
C LEU A 105 2.18 -15.67 9.96
N VAL A 106 3.30 -16.38 9.92
CA VAL A 106 4.02 -16.80 11.12
C VAL A 106 4.45 -15.57 11.92
N ALA A 107 5.04 -14.56 11.26
CA ALA A 107 5.40 -13.31 11.89
C ALA A 107 4.19 -12.58 12.47
N TRP A 108 3.06 -12.54 11.73
CA TRP A 108 1.81 -11.91 12.17
C TRP A 108 1.25 -12.56 13.45
N VAL A 109 1.21 -13.88 13.48
CA VAL A 109 0.76 -14.66 14.65
C VAL A 109 1.70 -14.45 15.83
N ILE A 110 3.02 -14.49 15.62
CA ILE A 110 4.02 -14.23 16.66
C ILE A 110 3.87 -12.81 17.21
N ALA A 111 3.66 -11.81 16.36
CA ALA A 111 3.44 -10.43 16.79
C ALA A 111 2.21 -10.32 17.71
N GLY A 112 1.08 -10.93 17.32
CA GLY A 112 -0.14 -10.95 18.13
C GLY A 112 0.06 -11.64 19.48
N ILE A 113 0.74 -12.81 19.50
CA ILE A 113 1.06 -13.55 20.73
C ILE A 113 1.96 -12.70 21.63
N ALA A 114 3.03 -12.12 21.10
CA ALA A 114 3.99 -11.33 21.84
C ALA A 114 3.36 -10.04 22.41
N ALA A 115 2.54 -9.35 21.62
CA ALA A 115 1.79 -8.16 22.08
C ALA A 115 0.83 -8.50 23.22
N ALA A 116 0.01 -9.55 23.05
CA ALA A 116 -0.90 -10.03 24.09
C ALA A 116 -0.16 -10.45 25.36
N TYR A 117 0.97 -11.16 25.20
CA TYR A 117 1.80 -11.61 26.31
C TYR A 117 2.44 -10.45 27.08
N VAL A 118 2.95 -9.42 26.39
CA VAL A 118 3.49 -8.20 27.01
C VAL A 118 2.42 -7.52 27.86
N LEU A 119 1.24 -7.26 27.28
CA LEU A 119 0.15 -6.56 27.98
C LEU A 119 -0.39 -7.37 29.17
N TYR A 120 -0.46 -8.71 29.04
CA TYR A 120 -0.82 -9.60 30.13
C TYR A 120 0.21 -9.57 31.26
N ARG A 121 1.50 -9.71 30.95
CA ARG A 121 2.58 -9.73 31.96
C ARG A 121 2.72 -8.38 32.67
N GLN A 122 2.46 -7.28 31.98
CA GLN A 122 2.36 -5.95 32.57
C GLN A 122 1.03 -5.70 33.32
N ARG A 123 0.15 -6.70 33.41
CA ARG A 123 -1.15 -6.65 34.09
C ARG A 123 -2.10 -5.57 33.57
N VAL A 124 -1.86 -5.07 32.36
CA VAL A 124 -2.75 -4.12 31.67
C VAL A 124 -4.09 -4.78 31.37
N ILE A 125 -4.04 -6.03 30.93
CA ILE A 125 -5.20 -6.84 30.55
C ILE A 125 -5.21 -8.15 31.33
N SER A 126 -6.39 -8.76 31.49
CA SER A 126 -6.50 -10.09 32.09
C SER A 126 -5.98 -11.18 31.13
N GLY A 127 -5.74 -12.40 31.61
CA GLY A 127 -5.36 -13.51 30.72
C GLY A 127 -6.42 -13.81 29.65
N ASN A 128 -7.70 -13.65 29.98
CA ASN A 128 -8.80 -13.80 29.03
C ASN A 128 -8.79 -12.69 27.97
N ASP A 129 -8.55 -11.45 28.39
CA ASP A 129 -8.46 -10.31 27.48
C ASP A 129 -7.21 -10.35 26.59
N ALA A 130 -6.11 -10.93 27.08
CA ALA A 130 -4.93 -11.20 26.26
C ALA A 130 -5.23 -12.21 25.16
N PHE A 131 -5.95 -13.28 25.47
CA PHE A 131 -6.37 -14.24 24.45
C PHE A 131 -7.30 -13.58 23.42
N LYS A 132 -8.29 -12.80 23.85
CA LYS A 132 -9.17 -12.03 22.94
C LYS A 132 -8.40 -11.01 22.09
N LEU A 133 -7.38 -10.36 22.66
CA LEU A 133 -6.52 -9.43 21.92
C LEU A 133 -5.79 -10.16 20.82
N PHE A 134 -5.22 -11.32 21.13
CA PHE A 134 -4.60 -12.18 20.14
C PHE A 134 -5.59 -12.58 19.03
N LEU A 135 -6.82 -12.97 19.37
CA LEU A 135 -7.84 -13.34 18.38
C LEU A 135 -8.18 -12.16 17.44
N ILE A 136 -8.44 -10.97 17.98
CA ILE A 136 -8.73 -9.78 17.17
C ILE A 136 -7.53 -9.40 16.31
N TYR A 137 -6.32 -9.43 16.89
CA TYR A 137 -5.08 -9.14 16.17
C TYR A 137 -4.88 -10.10 15.01
N ALA A 138 -5.00 -11.41 15.24
CA ALA A 138 -4.82 -12.43 14.23
C ALA A 138 -5.88 -12.32 13.11
N ALA A 139 -7.15 -12.15 13.50
CA ALA A 139 -8.28 -12.13 12.58
C ALA A 139 -8.36 -10.87 11.73
N THR A 140 -7.86 -9.72 12.23
CA THR A 140 -8.11 -8.40 11.64
C THR A 140 -7.99 -8.43 10.11
N HIS A 141 -9.03 -7.98 9.41
CA HIS A 141 -9.01 -7.88 7.95
C HIS A 141 -8.30 -6.61 7.46
N VAL A 142 -7.75 -5.85 8.38
CA VAL A 142 -7.08 -4.60 8.10
C VAL A 142 -5.81 -4.86 7.30
N ALA A 143 -5.72 -4.24 6.12
CA ALA A 143 -4.60 -4.36 5.20
C ALA A 143 -4.28 -5.82 4.83
N MET A 144 -5.21 -6.48 4.13
CA MET A 144 -5.00 -7.85 3.62
C MET A 144 -3.75 -7.96 2.73
N ILE A 145 -3.33 -6.84 2.12
CA ILE A 145 -2.07 -6.71 1.39
C ILE A 145 -0.83 -7.07 2.22
N ARG A 146 -0.93 -7.16 3.55
CA ARG A 146 0.19 -7.59 4.42
C ARG A 146 0.76 -8.95 4.08
N PHE A 147 0.01 -9.80 3.38
CA PHE A 147 0.47 -11.11 2.93
C PHE A 147 1.11 -11.08 1.54
N LEU A 148 1.02 -9.96 0.80
CA LEU A 148 1.73 -9.79 -0.47
C LEU A 148 3.23 -9.72 -0.23
N THR A 149 4.02 -10.17 -1.19
CA THR A 149 5.48 -10.32 -1.06
C THR A 149 6.17 -9.02 -0.68
N SER A 150 5.75 -7.92 -1.32
CA SER A 150 6.23 -6.55 -1.12
C SER A 150 5.98 -6.00 0.29
N VAL A 151 4.94 -6.47 0.98
CA VAL A 151 4.55 -6.00 2.32
C VAL A 151 4.85 -7.03 3.41
N ALA A 152 5.04 -8.30 3.07
CA ALA A 152 5.25 -9.42 3.99
C ALA A 152 6.29 -9.13 5.08
N MET A 153 7.39 -8.45 4.72
CA MET A 153 8.46 -8.09 5.64
C MET A 153 8.04 -7.12 6.74
N TYR A 154 6.97 -6.34 6.56
CA TYR A 154 6.42 -5.46 7.59
C TYR A 154 5.99 -6.29 8.80
N ASN A 155 5.38 -7.46 8.57
CA ASN A 155 5.01 -8.36 9.65
C ASN A 155 6.23 -8.85 10.44
N VAL A 156 7.36 -9.10 9.78
CA VAL A 156 8.61 -9.53 10.44
C VAL A 156 9.17 -8.41 11.31
N TYR A 157 9.13 -7.15 10.84
CA TYR A 157 9.54 -5.99 11.64
C TYR A 157 8.64 -5.78 12.86
N ILE A 158 7.33 -5.89 12.67
CA ILE A 158 6.34 -5.75 13.75
C ILE A 158 6.48 -6.89 14.77
N ALA A 159 6.67 -8.13 14.31
CA ALA A 159 6.94 -9.28 15.18
C ALA A 159 8.21 -9.06 15.99
N SER A 160 9.29 -8.61 15.35
CA SER A 160 10.55 -8.30 16.01
C SER A 160 10.35 -7.24 17.09
N PHE A 161 9.60 -6.16 16.81
CA PHE A 161 9.29 -5.16 17.84
C PHE A 161 8.61 -5.76 19.08
N TRP A 162 7.55 -6.55 18.88
CA TRP A 162 6.81 -7.14 20.00
C TRP A 162 7.60 -8.23 20.73
N ILE A 163 8.45 -8.99 20.06
CA ILE A 163 9.40 -9.92 20.70
C ILE A 163 10.41 -9.13 21.55
N GLY A 164 10.96 -8.04 21.03
CA GLY A 164 11.84 -7.14 21.77
C GLY A 164 11.17 -6.62 23.04
N CYS A 165 9.92 -6.17 22.94
CA CYS A 165 9.08 -5.79 24.09
C CYS A 165 8.90 -6.95 25.07
N ALA A 166 8.60 -8.16 24.59
CA ALA A 166 8.43 -9.34 25.43
C ALA A 166 9.71 -9.66 26.21
N CYS A 167 10.86 -9.75 25.52
CA CYS A 167 12.16 -9.97 26.15
C CYS A 167 12.48 -8.90 27.20
N LEU A 168 12.30 -7.61 26.86
CA LEU A 168 12.65 -6.51 27.75
C LEU A 168 11.77 -6.45 29.00
N LEU A 169 10.48 -6.72 28.86
CA LEU A 169 9.48 -6.43 29.90
C LEU A 169 9.12 -7.62 30.79
N THR A 170 9.37 -8.86 30.36
CA THR A 170 8.86 -10.04 31.07
C THR A 170 9.94 -10.92 31.71
N MET A 171 11.20 -10.74 31.31
CA MET A 171 12.33 -11.51 31.84
C MET A 171 12.74 -11.02 33.24
N PRO A 172 13.07 -11.93 34.18
CA PRO A 172 13.43 -11.56 35.54
C PRO A 172 14.79 -10.85 35.63
N ASN A 173 15.75 -11.26 34.80
CA ASN A 173 17.09 -10.67 34.79
C ASN A 173 17.13 -9.47 33.83
N ARG A 174 17.05 -8.25 34.37
CA ARG A 174 17.03 -7.00 33.61
C ARG A 174 18.21 -6.83 32.64
N LYS A 175 19.43 -7.29 33.00
CA LYS A 175 20.60 -7.18 32.11
C LYS A 175 20.46 -8.08 30.89
N LYS A 176 20.10 -9.35 31.11
CA LYS A 176 19.85 -10.32 30.02
C LYS A 176 18.67 -9.88 29.15
N ALA A 177 17.60 -9.39 29.75
CA ALA A 177 16.42 -8.85 29.08
C ALA A 177 16.78 -7.76 28.07
N ARG A 178 17.58 -6.77 28.50
CA ARG A 178 18.08 -5.69 27.64
C ARG A 178 18.87 -6.25 26.48
N LEU A 179 19.92 -7.05 26.75
CA LEU A 179 20.80 -7.59 25.70
C LEU A 179 20.03 -8.40 24.65
N LEU A 180 19.11 -9.27 25.07
CA LEU A 180 18.30 -10.07 24.16
C LEU A 180 17.31 -9.24 23.34
N SER A 181 16.80 -8.12 23.87
CA SER A 181 15.86 -7.26 23.16
C SER A 181 16.50 -6.39 22.07
N LEU A 182 17.80 -6.09 22.16
CA LEU A 182 18.51 -5.20 21.23
C LEU A 182 18.41 -5.63 19.75
N PRO A 183 18.73 -6.88 19.35
CA PRO A 183 18.66 -7.28 17.95
C PRO A 183 17.23 -7.17 17.39
N PHE A 184 16.22 -7.49 18.20
CA PHE A 184 14.83 -7.41 17.81
C PHE A 184 14.36 -5.96 17.58
N PHE A 185 14.71 -5.04 18.49
CA PHE A 185 14.40 -3.63 18.29
C PHE A 185 15.17 -3.05 17.10
N PHE A 186 16.46 -3.38 16.96
CA PHE A 186 17.27 -2.94 15.83
C PHE A 186 16.64 -3.35 14.50
N PHE A 187 16.23 -4.61 14.38
CA PHE A 187 15.59 -5.12 13.18
C PHE A 187 14.20 -4.52 12.94
N SER A 188 13.46 -4.20 14.00
CA SER A 188 12.16 -3.56 13.86
C SER A 188 12.23 -2.15 13.25
N PHE A 189 13.34 -1.42 13.42
CA PHE A 189 13.46 -0.04 12.95
C PHE A 189 13.54 0.13 11.43
N TYR A 190 13.70 -0.96 10.67
CA TYR A 190 13.50 -0.92 9.21
C TYR A 190 12.08 -0.49 8.83
N LEU A 191 11.11 -0.67 9.74
CA LEU A 191 9.83 0.00 9.69
C LEU A 191 9.88 1.26 10.58
N ASN A 192 10.12 2.41 9.97
CA ASN A 192 10.37 3.67 10.69
C ASN A 192 9.28 4.02 11.72
N SER A 193 8.02 3.60 11.50
CA SER A 193 6.90 3.82 12.42
C SER A 193 7.04 3.11 13.77
N LEU A 194 7.90 2.10 13.87
CA LEU A 194 8.21 1.42 15.12
C LEU A 194 9.20 2.19 15.99
N ILE A 195 9.91 3.20 15.44
CA ILE A 195 10.83 4.05 16.22
C ILE A 195 10.06 4.91 17.23
N PRO A 196 8.99 5.67 16.86
CA PRO A 196 8.22 6.41 17.86
C PRO A 196 7.50 5.50 18.87
N LEU A 197 7.04 4.32 18.46
CA LEU A 197 6.53 3.31 19.38
C LEU A 197 7.59 2.86 20.39
N PHE A 198 8.83 2.64 19.93
CA PHE A 198 9.96 2.33 20.81
C PHE A 198 10.28 3.50 21.76
N LEU A 199 10.26 4.74 21.28
CA LEU A 199 10.45 5.92 22.13
C LEU A 199 9.32 6.04 23.17
N ALA A 200 8.07 5.80 22.78
CA ALA A 200 6.93 5.77 23.70
C ALA A 200 7.11 4.69 24.78
N LEU A 201 7.60 3.49 24.41
CA LEU A 201 7.97 2.45 25.36
C LEU A 201 9.05 2.91 26.34
N LEU A 202 10.12 3.54 25.86
CA LEU A 202 11.19 4.06 26.74
C LEU A 202 10.68 5.15 27.69
N VAL A 203 9.83 6.05 27.20
CA VAL A 203 9.18 7.08 28.03
C VAL A 203 8.32 6.44 29.12
N LEU A 204 7.53 5.41 28.78
CA LEU A 204 6.72 4.67 29.75
C LEU A 204 7.58 3.98 30.81
N LEU A 205 8.73 3.41 30.43
CA LEU A 205 9.66 2.79 31.37
C LEU A 205 10.35 3.81 32.27
N ALA A 206 10.76 4.94 31.71
CA ALA A 206 11.35 6.05 32.46
C ALA A 206 10.36 6.64 33.46
N ALA A 207 9.11 6.87 33.04
CA ALA A 207 8.03 7.34 33.89
C ALA A 207 7.71 6.34 35.01
N ARG A 208 7.73 5.04 34.71
CA ARG A 208 7.56 3.99 35.73
C ARG A 208 8.68 4.03 36.77
N GLN A 209 9.94 4.11 36.35
CA GLN A 209 11.07 4.22 37.28
C GLN A 209 11.00 5.51 38.11
N ALA A 210 10.58 6.62 37.51
CA ALA A 210 10.35 7.86 38.26
C ALA A 210 9.21 7.71 39.28
N SER A 211 8.13 7.00 38.95
CA SER A 211 7.00 6.74 39.87
C SER A 211 7.33 5.86 41.08
N GLU A 212 8.44 5.13 41.04
CA GLU A 212 8.93 4.39 42.21
C GLU A 212 9.57 5.33 43.25
N ARG A 213 9.92 6.57 42.87
CA ARG A 213 10.56 7.57 43.74
C ARG A 213 9.73 8.83 43.97
N ILE A 214 8.78 9.10 43.10
CA ILE A 214 7.93 10.28 43.13
C ILE A 214 6.50 9.80 43.38
N ASP A 215 5.92 10.25 44.50
CA ASP A 215 4.50 10.05 44.74
C ASP A 215 3.70 11.03 43.88
N TRP A 216 3.41 10.60 42.66
CA TRP A 216 2.60 11.36 41.71
C TRP A 216 1.19 11.66 42.24
N SER A 217 0.67 10.86 43.16
CA SER A 217 -0.68 11.10 43.71
C SER A 217 -0.70 12.27 44.68
N ALA A 218 0.39 12.48 45.43
CA ALA A 218 0.57 13.65 46.28
C ALA A 218 0.75 14.94 45.44
N GLU A 219 1.57 14.87 44.39
CA GLU A 219 1.85 16.02 43.51
C GLU A 219 0.65 16.42 42.62
N PHE A 220 -0.23 15.46 42.28
CA PHE A 220 -1.43 15.67 41.48
C PHE A 220 -2.70 15.37 42.28
N SER A 221 -2.75 15.80 43.54
CA SER A 221 -3.91 15.67 44.42
C SER A 221 -5.10 16.50 43.89
N GLY A 222 -5.78 15.94 42.89
CA GLY A 222 -6.99 16.50 42.27
C GLY A 222 -6.73 17.26 40.96
N TRP A 223 -7.06 16.64 39.83
CA TRP A 223 -7.12 17.32 38.52
C TRP A 223 -7.97 18.60 38.53
N ARG A 224 -8.97 18.69 39.42
CA ARG A 224 -9.79 19.89 39.62
C ARG A 224 -8.99 21.06 40.22
N GLU A 225 -8.03 20.77 41.10
CA GLU A 225 -7.15 21.78 41.68
C GLU A 225 -6.04 22.21 40.70
N LEU A 226 -5.60 21.30 39.83
CA LEU A 226 -4.68 21.64 38.75
C LEU A 226 -5.34 22.55 37.69
N ALA A 227 -6.63 22.31 37.39
CA ALA A 227 -7.40 23.13 36.45
C ALA A 227 -7.63 24.56 36.97
N SER A 228 -7.84 24.73 38.28
CA SER A 228 -7.93 26.06 38.89
C SER A 228 -6.57 26.77 38.98
N ARG A 229 -5.46 26.03 38.93
CA ARG A 229 -4.08 26.53 38.97
C ARG A 229 -3.34 26.45 37.64
N LEU A 230 -4.03 26.64 36.51
CA LEU A 230 -3.40 26.68 35.18
C LEU A 230 -2.22 27.67 35.09
N ARG A 231 -2.25 28.77 35.86
CA ARG A 231 -1.14 29.73 35.95
C ARG A 231 0.10 29.17 36.67
N ASP A 232 -0.07 28.23 37.61
CA ASP A 232 1.03 27.61 38.35
C ASP A 232 1.56 26.34 37.69
N LEU A 233 0.91 25.89 36.61
CA LEU A 233 1.31 24.71 35.85
C LEU A 233 2.80 24.72 35.46
N PRO A 234 3.40 25.85 35.00
CA PRO A 234 4.83 25.88 34.69
C PRO A 234 5.72 25.65 35.92
N ALA A 235 5.35 26.20 37.08
CA ALA A 235 6.11 26.02 38.33
C ALA A 235 5.99 24.58 38.85
N CYS A 236 4.79 24.01 38.81
CA CYS A 236 4.55 22.60 39.13
C CYS A 236 5.34 21.66 38.22
N LEU A 237 5.30 21.89 36.90
CA LEU A 237 6.09 21.13 35.92
C LEU A 237 7.58 21.23 36.17
N ARG A 238 8.11 22.42 36.52
CA ARG A 238 9.53 22.57 36.88
C ARG A 238 9.89 21.78 38.14
N SER A 239 9.06 21.82 39.18
CA SER A 239 9.26 21.04 40.42
C SER A 239 9.29 19.54 40.12
N ILE A 240 8.31 19.06 39.35
CA ILE A 240 8.23 17.68 38.88
C ILE A 240 9.47 17.29 38.09
N LEU A 241 9.89 18.11 37.13
CA LEU A 241 11.08 17.85 36.31
C LEU A 241 12.34 17.82 37.17
N HIS A 242 12.44 18.68 38.18
CA HIS A 242 13.56 18.69 39.12
C HIS A 242 13.62 17.39 39.94
N LYS A 243 12.48 16.96 40.51
CA LYS A 243 12.37 15.68 41.25
C LYS A 243 12.62 14.48 40.34
N ALA A 244 12.18 14.55 39.07
CA ALA A 244 12.38 13.50 38.07
C ALA A 244 13.82 13.46 37.52
N LYS A 245 14.61 14.52 37.66
CA LYS A 245 15.97 14.59 37.08
C LYS A 245 16.87 13.43 37.53
N ALA A 246 16.91 13.12 38.82
CA ALA A 246 17.72 12.04 39.36
C ALA A 246 17.29 10.64 38.86
N PRO A 247 16.00 10.22 38.98
CA PRO A 247 15.57 8.92 38.46
C PRO A 247 15.68 8.83 36.94
N LEU A 248 15.46 9.92 36.19
CA LEU A 248 15.63 9.94 34.74
C LEU A 248 17.11 9.79 34.34
N ARG A 249 18.03 10.44 35.05
CA ARG A 249 19.48 10.27 34.83
C ARG A 249 19.89 8.83 35.09
N GLU A 250 19.41 8.23 36.17
CA GLU A 250 19.69 6.82 36.47
C GLU A 250 19.10 5.87 35.42
N PHE A 251 17.85 6.10 35.01
CA PHE A 251 17.24 5.36 33.91
C PHE A 251 18.10 5.46 32.64
N ALA A 252 18.57 6.66 32.31
CA ALA A 252 19.41 6.91 31.14
C ALA A 252 20.74 6.15 31.21
N LEU A 253 21.43 6.17 32.36
CA LEU A 253 22.67 5.42 32.57
C LEU A 253 22.45 3.90 32.47
N GLN A 254 21.37 3.40 33.06
CA GLN A 254 21.06 1.96 33.05
C GLN A 254 20.62 1.46 31.66
N ASN A 255 20.03 2.33 30.84
CA ASN A 255 19.47 1.98 29.53
C ASN A 255 20.19 2.72 28.38
N ALA A 256 21.44 3.15 28.59
CA ALA A 256 22.20 3.93 27.61
C ALA A 256 22.25 3.25 26.24
N VAL A 257 22.43 1.93 26.20
CA VAL A 257 22.46 1.14 24.95
C VAL A 257 21.10 1.16 24.23
N LEU A 258 19.98 1.09 24.96
CA LEU A 258 18.64 1.19 24.37
C LEU A 258 18.37 2.60 23.82
N LEU A 259 18.80 3.63 24.54
CA LEU A 259 18.67 5.02 24.11
C LEU A 259 19.54 5.33 22.88
N ALA A 260 20.71 4.72 22.78
CA ALA A 260 21.60 4.86 21.63
C ALA A 260 21.11 4.08 20.40
N LEU A 261 20.26 3.06 20.57
CA LEU A 261 19.90 2.12 19.52
C LEU A 261 19.31 2.77 18.25
N PRO A 262 18.38 3.76 18.32
CA PRO A 262 17.87 4.43 17.12
C PRO A 262 18.96 5.22 16.38
N ILE A 263 19.93 5.78 17.10
CA ILE A 263 21.06 6.53 16.53
C ILE A 263 22.01 5.55 15.81
N VAL A 264 22.33 4.43 16.46
CA VAL A 264 23.14 3.36 15.87
C VAL A 264 22.47 2.81 14.62
N PHE A 265 21.16 2.57 14.66
CA PHE A 265 20.38 2.17 13.49
C PHE A 265 20.44 3.21 12.38
N ALA A 266 20.21 4.49 12.67
CA ALA A 266 20.29 5.56 11.68
C ALA A 266 21.69 5.66 11.04
N LEU A 267 22.76 5.49 11.84
CA LEU A 267 24.13 5.46 11.34
C LEU A 267 24.36 4.27 10.41
N ILE A 268 24.00 3.05 10.82
CA ILE A 268 24.14 1.85 9.98
C ILE A 268 23.31 1.97 8.71
N LYS A 269 22.06 2.43 8.81
CA LYS A 269 21.20 2.69 7.66
C LYS A 269 21.85 3.69 6.71
N ARG A 270 22.41 4.79 7.21
CA ARG A 270 23.13 5.78 6.40
C ARG A 270 24.37 5.19 5.71
N LEU A 271 25.14 4.35 6.40
CA LEU A 271 26.35 3.74 5.85
C LEU A 271 26.08 2.62 4.83
N THR A 272 24.90 1.99 4.90
CA THR A 272 24.54 0.84 4.05
C THR A 272 23.51 1.15 2.97
N SER A 273 22.89 2.33 3.01
CA SER A 273 21.92 2.79 2.02
C SER A 273 22.56 3.60 0.90
N VAL A 274 21.87 3.65 -0.24
CA VAL A 274 22.24 4.48 -1.39
C VAL A 274 21.05 5.40 -1.68
N LYS A 275 21.30 6.63 -2.13
CA LYS A 275 20.22 7.55 -2.50
C LYS A 275 19.41 6.95 -3.65
N SER A 276 18.12 6.72 -3.43
CA SER A 276 17.22 6.27 -4.49
C SER A 276 16.86 7.44 -5.39
N THR A 277 16.89 7.23 -6.70
CA THR A 277 16.35 8.19 -7.69
C THR A 277 14.82 8.21 -7.72
N LEU A 278 14.19 7.13 -7.26
CA LEU A 278 12.73 6.98 -7.25
C LEU A 278 12.10 7.39 -5.92
N TYR A 279 12.74 7.02 -4.82
CA TYR A 279 12.16 7.18 -3.48
C TYR A 279 12.84 8.28 -2.65
N GLY A 280 13.73 9.07 -3.26
CA GLY A 280 14.50 10.11 -2.58
C GLY A 280 13.63 11.04 -1.75
N ASP A 281 12.51 11.47 -2.34
CA ASP A 281 11.59 12.45 -1.73
C ASP A 281 10.27 11.79 -1.27
N TYR A 282 10.11 10.48 -1.49
CA TYR A 282 8.84 9.76 -1.24
C TYR A 282 8.43 9.74 0.24
N ASN A 283 9.39 9.88 1.15
CA ASN A 283 9.15 9.90 2.60
C ASN A 283 9.66 11.21 3.22
N ASP A 284 9.68 12.30 2.46
CA ASP A 284 10.05 13.60 2.99
C ASP A 284 9.07 14.05 4.05
N VAL A 285 9.63 14.54 5.16
CA VAL A 285 8.87 15.03 6.29
C VAL A 285 8.45 16.47 6.02
N ASP A 286 7.15 16.72 5.92
CA ASP A 286 6.64 18.08 5.87
C ASP A 286 6.71 18.70 7.27
N ARG A 287 7.69 19.58 7.47
CA ARG A 287 7.94 20.25 8.75
C ARG A 287 6.76 21.12 9.19
N ARG A 288 5.93 21.59 8.25
CA ARG A 288 4.77 22.46 8.54
C ARG A 288 3.67 21.71 9.29
N ILE A 289 3.56 20.40 9.09
CA ILE A 289 2.52 19.56 9.71
C ILE A 289 3.02 18.76 10.92
N LEU A 290 4.28 18.90 11.33
CA LEU A 290 4.87 18.06 12.38
C LEU A 290 4.04 18.05 13.67
N MET A 291 3.61 19.22 14.13
CA MET A 291 2.84 19.39 15.37
C MET A 291 1.36 19.04 15.20
N SER A 292 0.73 19.44 14.10
CA SER A 292 -0.68 19.10 13.83
C SER A 292 -0.86 17.59 13.63
N SER A 293 0.13 16.92 13.03
CA SER A 293 0.15 15.46 12.87
C SER A 293 0.13 14.68 14.19
N ILE A 294 0.61 15.25 15.30
CA ILE A 294 0.48 14.62 16.63
C ILE A 294 -1.00 14.53 17.00
N PHE A 295 -1.74 15.63 16.90
CA PHE A 295 -3.17 15.66 17.20
C PHE A 295 -3.98 14.83 16.19
N ASN A 296 -3.63 14.94 14.90
CA ASN A 296 -4.26 14.14 13.85
C ASN A 296 -4.06 12.63 14.06
N ALA A 297 -2.92 12.20 14.64
CA ALA A 297 -2.68 10.79 14.94
C ALA A 297 -3.68 10.22 15.96
N PHE A 298 -4.08 11.01 16.96
CA PHE A 298 -5.15 10.62 17.90
C PHE A 298 -6.53 10.62 17.23
N GLY A 299 -6.77 11.54 16.29
CA GLY A 299 -8.01 11.61 15.52
C GLY A 299 -8.16 10.49 14.48
N ALA A 300 -7.05 9.98 13.94
CA ALA A 300 -7.01 9.02 12.84
C ALA A 300 -7.64 7.66 13.18
N ILE A 301 -7.78 7.30 14.46
CA ILE A 301 -8.43 6.05 14.85
C ILE A 301 -9.94 6.04 14.54
N ARG A 302 -10.59 7.21 14.53
CA ARG A 302 -12.03 7.31 14.24
C ARG A 302 -12.37 6.89 12.81
N PRO A 303 -11.76 7.47 11.75
CA PRO A 303 -12.01 7.00 10.39
C PRO A 303 -11.59 5.54 10.23
N VAL A 304 -10.48 5.09 10.82
CA VAL A 304 -10.07 3.68 10.77
C VAL A 304 -11.11 2.74 11.39
N LEU A 305 -11.70 3.07 12.55
CA LEU A 305 -12.77 2.26 13.16
C LEU A 305 -14.03 2.27 12.31
N ARG A 306 -14.41 3.43 11.75
CA ARG A 306 -15.54 3.53 10.81
C ARG A 306 -15.30 2.62 9.61
N ASP A 307 -14.13 2.71 9.00
CA ASP A 307 -13.79 1.99 7.78
C ASP A 307 -13.65 0.49 8.05
N TYR A 308 -13.13 0.10 9.22
CA TYR A 308 -13.08 -1.30 9.66
C TYR A 308 -14.46 -1.97 9.59
N PHE A 309 -15.50 -1.32 10.11
CA PHE A 309 -16.86 -1.89 10.05
C PHE A 309 -17.54 -1.64 8.69
N ALA A 310 -17.26 -0.50 8.05
CA ALA A 310 -17.83 -0.18 6.75
C ALA A 310 -17.36 -1.16 5.67
N THR A 311 -16.07 -1.47 5.61
CA THR A 311 -15.50 -2.46 4.69
C THR A 311 -16.21 -3.79 4.85
N SER A 312 -16.31 -4.32 6.08
CA SER A 312 -17.04 -5.58 6.31
C SER A 312 -18.50 -5.49 5.90
N SER A 313 -19.20 -4.38 6.17
CA SER A 313 -20.62 -4.24 5.82
C SER A 313 -20.88 -4.08 4.32
N ARG A 314 -19.90 -3.58 3.56
CA ARG A 314 -20.02 -3.32 2.12
C ARG A 314 -19.58 -4.52 1.28
N SER A 315 -18.49 -5.18 1.66
CA SER A 315 -17.92 -6.28 0.87
C SER A 315 -18.50 -7.65 1.25
N VAL A 316 -18.93 -7.83 2.49
CA VAL A 316 -19.46 -9.12 2.98
C VAL A 316 -20.98 -9.10 2.89
N THR A 317 -21.57 -10.11 2.24
CA THR A 317 -23.04 -10.26 2.23
C THR A 317 -23.59 -10.36 3.66
N PRO A 318 -24.76 -9.78 3.98
CA PRO A 318 -25.31 -9.81 5.34
C PRO A 318 -25.46 -11.22 5.92
N LEU A 319 -25.81 -12.20 5.08
CA LEU A 319 -25.93 -13.61 5.48
C LEU A 319 -24.56 -14.21 5.86
N MET A 320 -23.52 -13.96 5.08
CA MET A 320 -22.17 -14.43 5.40
C MET A 320 -21.64 -13.76 6.66
N LEU A 321 -21.87 -12.45 6.81
CA LEU A 321 -21.47 -11.71 8.01
C LEU A 321 -22.15 -12.27 9.27
N LEU A 322 -23.46 -12.55 9.19
CA LEU A 322 -24.21 -13.18 10.27
C LEU A 322 -23.68 -14.59 10.59
N ALA A 323 -23.43 -15.41 9.58
CA ALA A 323 -22.90 -16.76 9.75
C ALA A 323 -21.51 -16.75 10.40
N CYS A 324 -20.58 -15.92 9.91
CA CYS A 324 -19.24 -15.77 10.49
C CYS A 324 -19.31 -15.24 11.93
N ALA A 325 -20.16 -14.23 12.20
CA ALA A 325 -20.35 -13.70 13.54
C ALA A 325 -20.93 -14.73 14.51
N LEU A 326 -21.92 -15.53 14.06
CA LEU A 326 -22.54 -16.59 14.85
C LEU A 326 -21.54 -17.71 15.16
N ILE A 327 -20.77 -18.18 14.17
CA ILE A 327 -19.72 -19.19 14.37
C ILE A 327 -18.70 -18.69 15.39
N CYS A 328 -18.17 -17.48 15.20
CA CYS A 328 -17.19 -16.91 16.12
C CYS A 328 -17.76 -16.72 17.54
N PHE A 329 -19.01 -16.27 17.64
CA PHE A 329 -19.73 -16.18 18.91
C PHE A 329 -19.83 -17.54 19.60
N LEU A 330 -20.34 -18.57 18.92
CA LEU A 330 -20.50 -19.91 19.48
C LEU A 330 -19.18 -20.51 19.95
N LEU A 331 -18.09 -20.31 19.19
CA LEU A 331 -16.77 -20.78 19.59
C LEU A 331 -16.21 -20.00 20.79
N LEU A 332 -16.42 -18.68 20.85
CA LEU A 332 -16.12 -17.91 22.06
C LEU A 332 -16.94 -18.39 23.26
N ARG A 333 -18.17 -18.92 23.04
CA ARG A 333 -18.98 -19.49 24.14
C ARG A 333 -18.41 -20.77 24.72
N ILE A 334 -17.67 -21.54 23.92
CA ILE A 334 -17.02 -22.79 24.34
C ILE A 334 -15.71 -22.51 25.08
N ALA A 335 -15.06 -21.37 24.79
CA ALA A 335 -13.80 -20.98 25.44
C ALA A 335 -13.96 -20.84 26.97
N PRO A 336 -12.95 -21.25 27.78
CA PRO A 336 -13.02 -21.19 29.24
C PRO A 336 -13.24 -19.76 29.75
N ARG A 337 -14.22 -19.56 30.64
CA ARG A 337 -14.55 -18.25 31.20
C ARG A 337 -14.03 -18.06 32.61
N ARG A 338 -13.46 -16.88 32.87
CA ARG A 338 -13.40 -16.30 34.22
C ARG A 338 -14.37 -15.13 34.26
N ARG A 339 -15.36 -15.18 35.17
CA ARG A 339 -16.41 -14.15 35.35
C ARG A 339 -15.90 -12.87 36.04
N GLN A 340 -14.64 -12.49 35.83
CA GLN A 340 -14.14 -11.24 36.38
C GLN A 340 -14.39 -10.11 35.39
N ARG A 341 -15.37 -9.26 35.70
CA ARG A 341 -15.60 -8.03 34.94
C ARG A 341 -14.48 -7.02 35.19
N PRO A 342 -13.97 -6.35 34.15
CA PRO A 342 -13.05 -5.24 34.35
C PRO A 342 -13.79 -4.09 35.05
N THR A 343 -13.09 -3.32 35.86
CA THR A 343 -13.63 -2.07 36.39
C THR A 343 -13.66 -1.01 35.29
N LEU A 344 -14.53 0.01 35.44
CA LEU A 344 -14.59 1.15 34.50
C LEU A 344 -13.20 1.78 34.32
N ASN A 345 -12.50 2.05 35.41
CA ASN A 345 -11.15 2.63 35.37
C ASN A 345 -10.17 1.77 34.57
N LYS A 346 -10.24 0.45 34.70
CA LYS A 346 -9.39 -0.45 33.94
C LYS A 346 -9.73 -0.44 32.45
N ALA A 347 -11.02 -0.44 32.09
CA ALA A 347 -11.45 -0.35 30.69
C ALA A 347 -11.05 0.99 30.06
N LEU A 348 -11.23 2.12 30.77
CA LEU A 348 -10.78 3.44 30.33
C LEU A 348 -9.26 3.54 30.19
N ALA A 349 -8.50 2.93 31.11
CA ALA A 349 -7.04 2.86 31.03
C ALA A 349 -6.57 2.06 29.81
N GLN A 350 -7.24 0.94 29.52
CA GLN A 350 -6.98 0.13 28.32
C GLN A 350 -7.28 0.93 27.04
N ALA A 351 -8.40 1.65 27.00
CA ALA A 351 -8.73 2.54 25.89
C ALA A 351 -7.63 3.59 25.71
N ALA A 352 -7.30 4.37 26.73
CA ALA A 352 -6.28 5.40 26.65
C ALA A 352 -4.92 4.86 26.16
N LEU A 353 -4.48 3.70 26.67
CA LEU A 353 -3.26 3.05 26.19
C LEU A 353 -3.37 2.63 24.72
N GLY A 354 -4.51 2.06 24.30
CA GLY A 354 -4.77 1.68 22.91
C GLY A 354 -4.68 2.88 21.96
N TRP A 355 -5.25 4.03 22.35
CA TRP A 355 -5.13 5.29 21.60
C TRP A 355 -3.69 5.78 21.49
N VAL A 356 -2.92 5.74 22.58
CA VAL A 356 -1.51 6.17 22.58
C VAL A 356 -0.67 5.26 21.68
N LEU A 357 -0.83 3.94 21.78
CA LEU A 357 -0.14 2.98 20.92
C LEU A 357 -0.50 3.20 19.45
N PHE A 358 -1.79 3.42 19.16
CA PHE A 358 -2.26 3.69 17.81
C PHE A 358 -1.65 5.00 17.26
N ALA A 359 -1.74 6.10 18.01
CA ALA A 359 -1.24 7.40 17.59
C ALA A 359 0.28 7.37 17.36
N ALA A 360 1.04 6.75 18.26
CA ALA A 360 2.50 6.62 18.10
C ALA A 360 2.88 5.82 16.85
N ALA A 361 2.11 4.78 16.53
CA ALA A 361 2.31 3.94 15.35
C ALA A 361 2.00 4.67 14.03
N VAL A 362 0.92 5.45 14.00
CA VAL A 362 0.43 6.14 12.80
C VAL A 362 1.15 7.46 12.53
N TYR A 363 1.66 8.13 13.57
CA TYR A 363 2.26 9.46 13.46
C TYR A 363 3.29 9.62 12.33
N PRO A 364 4.25 8.68 12.13
CA PRO A 364 5.25 8.80 11.06
C PRO A 364 4.68 8.79 9.65
N TYR A 365 3.52 8.17 9.45
CA TYR A 365 2.86 8.19 8.16
C TYR A 365 2.15 9.52 7.90
N LEU A 366 1.58 10.14 8.93
CA LEU A 366 0.92 11.44 8.81
C LEU A 366 1.89 12.57 8.46
N ILE A 367 3.10 12.58 9.02
CA ILE A 367 4.12 13.60 8.73
C ILE A 367 4.71 13.51 7.32
N VAL A 368 4.52 12.38 6.63
CA VAL A 368 4.90 12.18 5.22
C VAL A 368 3.69 12.15 4.28
N GLY A 369 2.51 12.57 4.77
CA GLY A 369 1.29 12.67 3.96
C GLY A 369 0.61 11.35 3.59
N LYS A 370 0.88 10.25 4.31
CA LYS A 370 0.36 8.90 4.03
C LYS A 370 -0.60 8.42 5.11
N ALA A 371 -1.72 9.12 5.28
CA ALA A 371 -2.69 8.72 6.29
C ALA A 371 -3.13 7.25 6.10
N PRO A 372 -3.37 6.49 7.18
CA PRO A 372 -3.88 5.13 7.04
C PRO A 372 -5.31 5.18 6.51
N GLU A 373 -5.53 4.53 5.37
CA GLU A 373 -6.84 4.44 4.72
C GLU A 373 -7.17 2.97 4.49
N LEU A 374 -8.24 2.46 5.09
CA LEU A 374 -8.59 1.04 4.99
C LEU A 374 -9.35 0.68 3.72
N THR A 375 -9.93 1.68 3.06
CA THR A 375 -10.66 1.55 1.80
C THR A 375 -9.74 1.52 0.59
N ASP A 376 -8.53 2.06 0.71
CA ASP A 376 -7.52 1.99 -0.33
C ASP A 376 -6.70 0.69 -0.18
N PHE A 377 -6.67 -0.09 -1.25
CA PHE A 377 -5.97 -1.38 -1.27
C PHE A 377 -4.50 -1.23 -0.86
N TYR A 378 -3.81 -0.20 -1.34
CA TYR A 378 -2.37 0.01 -1.16
C TYR A 378 -2.05 0.72 0.17
N GLU A 379 -2.71 1.82 0.46
CA GLU A 379 -2.41 2.67 1.63
C GLU A 379 -2.89 2.07 2.95
N SER A 380 -3.74 1.03 2.88
CA SER A 380 -4.11 0.24 4.05
C SER A 380 -2.91 -0.28 4.84
N ARG A 381 -1.76 -0.57 4.21
CA ARG A 381 -0.53 -1.05 4.90
C ARG A 381 -0.04 -0.12 6.02
N ASN A 382 -0.34 1.17 5.95
CA ASN A 382 0.18 2.17 6.89
C ASN A 382 -0.39 1.98 8.31
N ILE A 383 -1.46 1.21 8.46
CA ILE A 383 -2.08 0.89 9.76
C ILE A 383 -1.44 -0.32 10.47
N LEU A 384 -0.65 -1.14 9.76
CA LEU A 384 -0.15 -2.43 10.28
C LEU A 384 0.57 -2.31 11.64
N PRO A 385 1.42 -1.29 11.87
CA PRO A 385 2.08 -1.11 13.18
C PRO A 385 1.10 -0.77 14.31
N ALA A 386 -0.08 -0.24 13.99
CA ALA A 386 -1.07 0.25 14.94
C ALA A 386 -2.08 -0.81 15.40
N ILE A 387 -2.05 -2.03 14.83
CA ILE A 387 -3.06 -3.05 15.07
C ILE A 387 -3.16 -3.48 16.54
N ALA A 388 -2.04 -3.54 17.27
CA ALA A 388 -2.09 -3.81 18.71
C ALA A 388 -2.87 -2.75 19.48
N GLY A 389 -2.69 -1.47 19.11
CA GLY A 389 -3.45 -0.35 19.66
C GLY A 389 -4.93 -0.44 19.31
N LEU A 390 -5.24 -0.67 18.03
CA LEU A 390 -6.61 -0.85 17.53
C LEU A 390 -7.33 -2.03 18.22
N ALA A 391 -6.68 -3.19 18.35
CA ALA A 391 -7.23 -4.35 19.02
C ALA A 391 -7.50 -4.09 20.50
N LEU A 392 -6.59 -3.39 21.19
CA LEU A 392 -6.79 -3.00 22.59
C LEU A 392 -7.97 -2.03 22.74
N VAL A 393 -8.15 -1.11 21.79
CA VAL A 393 -9.31 -0.22 21.75
C VAL A 393 -10.61 -1.01 21.57
N LEU A 394 -10.67 -1.94 20.64
CA LEU A 394 -11.86 -2.77 20.41
C LEU A 394 -12.23 -3.60 21.66
N ILE A 395 -11.24 -4.15 22.37
CA ILE A 395 -11.46 -4.85 23.64
C ILE A 395 -11.96 -3.90 24.72
N SER A 396 -11.35 -2.72 24.83
CA SER A 396 -11.78 -1.74 25.83
C SER A 396 -13.23 -1.32 25.61
N PHE A 397 -13.65 -1.17 24.35
CA PHE A 397 -15.03 -0.88 23.99
C PHE A 397 -15.97 -2.05 24.34
N ALA A 398 -15.56 -3.29 24.06
CA ALA A 398 -16.30 -4.48 24.47
C ALA A 398 -16.47 -4.58 25.99
N ASN A 399 -15.43 -4.22 26.75
CA ASN A 399 -15.44 -4.18 28.20
C ASN A 399 -16.37 -3.08 28.75
N LEU A 400 -16.36 -1.89 28.14
CA LEU A 400 -17.27 -0.79 28.50
C LEU A 400 -18.73 -1.14 28.22
N LEU A 401 -19.00 -1.79 27.08
CA LEU A 401 -20.33 -2.27 26.75
C LEU A 401 -20.79 -3.41 27.67
N ASP A 402 -19.92 -4.35 28.06
CA ASP A 402 -20.27 -5.38 29.05
C ASP A 402 -20.67 -4.76 30.40
N LEU A 403 -19.98 -3.68 30.81
CA LEU A 403 -20.34 -2.92 32.01
C LEU A 403 -21.71 -2.26 31.86
N ALA A 404 -22.05 -1.70 30.70
CA ALA A 404 -23.38 -1.16 30.43
C ALA A 404 -24.46 -2.26 30.41
N PHE A 405 -24.17 -3.40 29.77
CA PHE A 405 -25.05 -4.56 29.67
C PHE A 405 -25.22 -5.33 30.98
N SER A 406 -24.40 -5.04 32.00
CA SER A 406 -24.51 -5.66 33.31
C SER A 406 -25.92 -5.53 33.94
N LYS A 407 -26.67 -4.49 33.55
CA LYS A 407 -28.04 -4.23 34.01
C LYS A 407 -29.10 -5.10 33.33
N ILE A 408 -28.82 -5.65 32.15
CA ILE A 408 -29.79 -6.42 31.34
C ILE A 408 -29.47 -7.91 31.49
N ALA A 409 -30.38 -8.69 32.10
CA ALA A 409 -30.11 -10.08 32.50
C ALA A 409 -29.61 -10.98 31.35
N VAL A 410 -30.21 -10.86 30.16
CA VAL A 410 -29.81 -11.63 28.96
C VAL A 410 -28.41 -11.22 28.51
N LEU A 411 -28.21 -9.92 28.25
CA LEU A 411 -26.95 -9.38 27.73
C LEU A 411 -25.79 -9.49 28.73
N ARG A 412 -26.07 -9.52 30.03
CA ARG A 412 -25.09 -9.74 31.09
C ARG A 412 -24.23 -10.98 30.85
N SER A 413 -24.79 -12.02 30.23
CA SER A 413 -24.10 -13.28 30.03
C SER A 413 -23.47 -13.42 28.65
N ILE A 414 -24.02 -12.76 27.62
CA ILE A 414 -23.67 -12.98 26.21
C ILE A 414 -23.15 -11.73 25.48
N GLY A 415 -23.44 -10.52 25.95
CA GLY A 415 -23.25 -9.28 25.18
C GLY A 415 -21.80 -9.01 24.79
N HIS A 416 -20.87 -9.24 25.72
CA HIS A 416 -19.43 -9.15 25.44
C HIS A 416 -19.00 -10.08 24.30
N ASP A 417 -19.38 -11.37 24.38
CA ASP A 417 -18.97 -12.37 23.40
C ASP A 417 -19.68 -12.17 22.07
N LEU A 418 -20.91 -11.63 22.07
CA LEU A 418 -21.64 -11.27 20.85
C LEU A 418 -20.90 -10.18 20.09
N LEU A 419 -20.45 -9.12 20.78
CA LEU A 419 -19.70 -8.05 20.14
C LEU A 419 -18.35 -8.54 19.60
N LEU A 420 -17.61 -9.32 20.38
CA LEU A 420 -16.34 -9.88 19.89
C LEU A 420 -16.54 -10.90 18.76
N GLY A 421 -17.60 -11.71 18.84
CA GLY A 421 -18.01 -12.61 17.78
C GLY A 421 -18.28 -11.86 16.48
N TYR A 422 -18.95 -10.70 16.56
CA TYR A 422 -19.13 -9.80 15.42
C TYR A 422 -17.81 -9.21 14.93
N VAL A 423 -16.94 -8.67 15.79
CA VAL A 423 -15.66 -8.06 15.39
C VAL A 423 -14.73 -9.07 14.69
N ILE A 424 -14.63 -10.29 15.22
CA ILE A 424 -13.82 -11.37 14.65
C ILE A 424 -14.50 -11.90 13.38
N GLY A 425 -15.82 -12.17 13.43
CA GLY A 425 -16.60 -12.67 12.30
C GLY A 425 -16.61 -11.72 11.11
N ALA A 426 -16.69 -10.40 11.35
CA ALA A 426 -16.57 -9.37 10.33
C ALA A 426 -15.21 -9.43 9.62
N SER A 427 -14.13 -9.61 10.39
CA SER A 427 -12.80 -9.76 9.79
C SER A 427 -12.60 -11.08 9.05
N VAL A 428 -13.13 -12.20 9.58
CA VAL A 428 -13.10 -13.48 8.89
C VAL A 428 -13.86 -13.38 7.56
N GLY A 429 -15.07 -12.84 7.57
CA GLY A 429 -15.87 -12.65 6.36
C GLY A 429 -15.19 -11.73 5.35
N SER A 430 -14.64 -10.59 5.80
CA SER A 430 -13.94 -9.65 4.90
C SER A 430 -12.69 -10.29 4.29
N GLY A 431 -11.92 -11.01 5.10
CA GLY A 431 -10.73 -11.71 4.61
C GLY A 431 -11.06 -12.83 3.61
N LEU A 432 -12.18 -13.54 3.79
CA LEU A 432 -12.68 -14.50 2.81
C LEU A 432 -13.00 -13.83 1.47
N VAL A 433 -13.74 -12.71 1.48
CA VAL A 433 -14.07 -11.95 0.26
C VAL A 433 -12.80 -11.46 -0.44
N SER A 434 -11.91 -10.78 0.27
CA SER A 434 -10.64 -10.32 -0.31
C SER A 434 -9.79 -11.49 -0.84
N GLY A 435 -9.83 -12.64 -0.18
CA GLY A 435 -9.19 -13.86 -0.68
C GLY A 435 -9.79 -14.32 -2.00
N LEU A 436 -11.11 -14.41 -2.11
CA LEU A 436 -11.80 -14.77 -3.34
C LEU A 436 -11.50 -13.79 -4.48
N ASP A 437 -11.47 -12.49 -4.20
CA ASP A 437 -11.17 -11.45 -5.20
C ASP A 437 -9.72 -11.51 -5.68
N LEU A 438 -8.75 -11.78 -4.78
CA LEU A 438 -7.37 -12.04 -5.18
C LEU A 438 -7.24 -13.29 -6.06
N TRP A 439 -8.06 -14.32 -5.84
CA TRP A 439 -8.10 -15.47 -6.73
C TRP A 439 -8.69 -15.13 -8.09
N ARG A 440 -9.75 -14.31 -8.17
CA ARG A 440 -10.29 -13.82 -9.45
C ARG A 440 -9.25 -13.03 -10.24
N ASP A 441 -8.55 -12.12 -9.56
CA ASP A 441 -7.50 -11.32 -10.17
C ASP A 441 -6.33 -12.22 -10.65
N TRP A 442 -5.93 -13.23 -9.88
CA TRP A 442 -4.93 -14.19 -10.34
C TRP A 442 -5.40 -15.05 -11.54
N ILE A 443 -6.67 -15.46 -11.57
CA ILE A 443 -7.24 -16.17 -12.73
C ILE A 443 -7.21 -15.27 -13.97
N ARG A 444 -7.50 -13.96 -13.83
CA ARG A 444 -7.36 -12.95 -14.90
C ARG A 444 -5.92 -12.89 -15.41
N GLN A 445 -4.93 -12.71 -14.52
CA GLN A 445 -3.50 -12.71 -14.88
C GLN A 445 -3.11 -14.00 -15.62
N THR A 446 -3.60 -15.15 -15.14
CA THR A 446 -3.30 -16.46 -15.74
C THR A 446 -3.91 -16.58 -17.14
N ALA A 447 -5.13 -16.08 -17.35
CA ALA A 447 -5.76 -16.05 -18.67
C ALA A 447 -4.98 -15.17 -19.66
N ILE A 448 -4.50 -14.00 -19.23
CA ILE A 448 -3.65 -13.13 -20.04
C ILE A 448 -2.36 -13.85 -20.43
N MET A 449 -1.64 -14.41 -19.46
CA MET A 449 -0.39 -15.12 -19.72
C MET A 449 -0.60 -16.32 -20.66
N ALA A 450 -1.67 -17.10 -20.45
CA ALA A 450 -2.02 -18.23 -21.31
C ALA A 450 -2.37 -17.78 -22.74
N PHE A 451 -3.11 -16.68 -22.89
CA PHE A 451 -3.44 -16.12 -24.20
C PHE A 451 -2.17 -15.66 -24.94
N VAL A 452 -1.30 -14.89 -24.29
CA VAL A 452 -0.04 -14.42 -24.88
C VAL A 452 0.85 -15.61 -25.25
N GLN A 453 0.90 -16.64 -24.40
CA GLN A 453 1.66 -17.85 -24.66
C GLN A 453 1.13 -18.61 -25.89
N ALA A 454 -0.18 -18.73 -26.03
CA ALA A 454 -0.81 -19.37 -27.20
C ALA A 454 -0.60 -18.56 -28.51
N HIS A 455 -0.41 -17.25 -28.41
CA HIS A 455 -0.23 -16.33 -29.55
C HIS A 455 1.21 -15.81 -29.70
N GLN A 456 2.22 -16.54 -29.20
CA GLN A 456 3.62 -16.09 -29.28
C GLN A 456 4.10 -15.85 -30.71
N ALA A 457 3.63 -16.64 -31.69
CA ALA A 457 4.04 -16.51 -33.09
C ALA A 457 3.67 -15.14 -33.71
N PRO A 458 2.39 -14.71 -33.70
CA PRO A 458 2.05 -13.36 -34.18
C PRO A 458 2.61 -12.24 -33.29
N LEU A 459 2.86 -12.51 -32.00
CA LEU A 459 3.38 -11.51 -31.05
C LEU A 459 4.92 -11.46 -30.97
N LYS A 460 5.64 -12.21 -31.83
CA LYS A 460 7.10 -12.38 -31.73
C LYS A 460 7.85 -11.05 -31.77
N ASP A 461 7.44 -10.15 -32.65
CA ASP A 461 8.12 -8.87 -32.90
C ASP A 461 7.53 -7.70 -32.10
N ILE A 462 6.46 -7.94 -31.35
CA ILE A 462 5.83 -6.94 -30.48
C ILE A 462 6.71 -6.68 -29.27
N ARG A 463 6.91 -5.41 -28.92
CA ARG A 463 7.62 -5.00 -27.70
C ARG A 463 6.75 -4.19 -26.74
N THR A 464 5.72 -3.51 -27.22
CA THR A 464 4.76 -2.80 -26.37
C THR A 464 3.41 -3.51 -26.40
N PHE A 465 2.89 -3.81 -25.23
CA PHE A 465 1.57 -4.40 -25.02
C PHE A 465 0.72 -3.39 -24.25
N VAL A 466 -0.29 -2.84 -24.90
CA VAL A 466 -1.26 -1.91 -24.31
C VAL A 466 -2.49 -2.71 -23.88
N PHE A 467 -2.74 -2.79 -22.58
CA PHE A 467 -3.83 -3.56 -22.02
C PHE A 467 -5.07 -2.68 -21.85
N ASP A 468 -6.10 -2.95 -22.65
CA ASP A 468 -7.47 -2.52 -22.41
C ASP A 468 -8.15 -3.60 -21.56
N ASP A 469 -7.90 -3.56 -20.26
CA ASP A 469 -8.38 -4.56 -19.32
C ASP A 469 -9.53 -4.00 -18.49
N ALA A 470 -10.72 -4.55 -18.73
CA ALA A 470 -11.95 -4.24 -18.00
C ALA A 470 -12.52 -5.49 -17.32
N ALA A 471 -11.70 -6.55 -17.18
CA ALA A 471 -12.09 -7.73 -16.41
C ALA A 471 -12.09 -7.40 -14.90
N HIS A 472 -12.66 -8.30 -14.11
CA HIS A 472 -12.75 -8.12 -12.66
C HIS A 472 -11.36 -7.90 -12.02
N ARG A 473 -11.27 -6.90 -11.14
CA ARG A 473 -10.11 -6.59 -10.29
C ARG A 473 -10.58 -6.41 -8.85
N ILE A 474 -9.77 -6.82 -7.89
CA ILE A 474 -10.04 -6.57 -6.47
C ILE A 474 -10.09 -5.06 -6.20
N ASP A 475 -11.18 -4.60 -5.57
CA ASP A 475 -11.43 -3.20 -5.19
C ASP A 475 -11.19 -2.17 -6.31
N ASP A 476 -11.36 -2.57 -7.58
CA ASP A 476 -11.05 -1.74 -8.76
C ASP A 476 -9.63 -1.13 -8.72
N ARG A 477 -8.68 -1.88 -8.15
CA ARG A 477 -7.30 -1.40 -7.99
C ARG A 477 -6.68 -1.05 -9.35
N LYS A 478 -5.90 0.02 -9.38
CA LYS A 478 -5.12 0.40 -10.56
C LYS A 478 -4.00 -0.61 -10.82
N LEU A 479 -3.98 -1.20 -12.01
CA LEU A 479 -2.87 -2.03 -12.47
C LEU A 479 -1.77 -1.15 -13.06
N TRP A 480 -0.58 -1.25 -12.48
CA TRP A 480 0.60 -0.51 -12.95
C TRP A 480 1.35 -1.29 -14.03
N ASN A 481 2.04 -0.58 -14.92
CA ASN A 481 2.85 -1.15 -15.99
C ASN A 481 3.74 -2.35 -15.58
N TYR A 482 4.36 -2.32 -14.40
CA TYR A 482 5.27 -3.38 -13.96
C TYR A 482 4.55 -4.69 -13.61
N GLU A 483 3.23 -4.67 -13.36
CA GLU A 483 2.45 -5.91 -13.19
C GLU A 483 2.30 -6.65 -14.52
N TYR A 484 1.80 -5.96 -15.56
CA TYR A 484 1.70 -6.52 -16.91
C TYR A 484 3.07 -6.87 -17.49
N THR A 485 4.08 -6.03 -17.24
CA THR A 485 5.46 -6.34 -17.66
C THR A 485 5.97 -7.61 -16.98
N GLY A 486 5.67 -7.80 -15.68
CA GLY A 486 5.99 -9.02 -14.97
C GLY A 486 5.32 -10.27 -15.55
N GLU A 487 4.04 -10.18 -15.94
CA GLU A 487 3.32 -11.24 -16.65
C GLU A 487 4.02 -11.58 -17.99
N LEU A 488 4.39 -10.56 -18.78
CA LEU A 488 5.09 -10.77 -20.06
C LEU A 488 6.48 -11.39 -19.87
N VAL A 489 7.24 -10.97 -18.86
CA VAL A 489 8.55 -11.56 -18.51
C VAL A 489 8.37 -13.03 -18.08
N SER A 490 7.25 -13.37 -17.42
CA SER A 490 6.93 -14.75 -17.04
C SER A 490 6.70 -15.65 -18.24
N VAL A 491 6.09 -15.12 -19.31
CA VAL A 491 5.78 -15.85 -20.55
C VAL A 491 6.97 -15.93 -21.50
N TYR A 492 7.69 -14.81 -21.71
CA TYR A 492 8.75 -14.72 -22.71
C TYR A 492 10.16 -14.94 -22.15
N HIS A 493 10.34 -14.95 -20.83
CA HIS A 493 11.64 -15.07 -20.15
C HIS A 493 12.68 -14.04 -20.60
N THR A 494 12.22 -12.87 -21.07
CA THR A 494 13.04 -11.76 -21.59
C THR A 494 12.56 -10.44 -21.02
N ARG A 495 13.43 -9.43 -21.00
CA ARG A 495 13.17 -8.08 -20.45
C ARG A 495 13.15 -7.01 -21.55
N ASP A 496 12.73 -7.37 -22.75
CA ASP A 496 12.62 -6.48 -23.90
C ASP A 496 11.18 -6.02 -24.15
N ARG A 497 10.20 -6.48 -23.36
CA ARG A 497 8.77 -6.16 -23.53
C ARG A 497 8.25 -5.29 -22.38
N LEU A 498 7.35 -4.38 -22.72
CA LEU A 498 6.65 -3.49 -21.79
C LEU A 498 5.15 -3.77 -21.86
N GLY A 499 4.54 -4.02 -20.71
CA GLY A 499 3.09 -4.00 -20.55
C GLY A 499 2.63 -2.70 -19.89
N VAL A 500 1.56 -2.10 -20.39
CA VAL A 500 1.02 -0.84 -19.85
C VAL A 500 -0.50 -0.82 -20.02
N SER A 501 -1.24 -0.23 -19.08
CA SER A 501 -2.69 -0.04 -19.27
C SER A 501 -2.99 1.07 -20.28
N VAL A 502 -4.13 1.00 -20.97
CA VAL A 502 -4.56 2.04 -21.92
C VAL A 502 -4.67 3.43 -21.25
N ASP A 503 -5.13 3.48 -19.99
CA ASP A 503 -5.24 4.72 -19.22
C ASP A 503 -3.87 5.35 -18.94
N GLU A 504 -2.86 4.54 -18.61
CA GLU A 504 -1.51 5.02 -18.39
C GLU A 504 -0.85 5.45 -19.71
N TYR A 505 -0.98 4.64 -20.76
CA TYR A 505 -0.38 4.88 -22.08
C TYR A 505 -0.89 6.17 -22.73
N SER A 506 -2.22 6.38 -22.74
CA SER A 506 -2.85 7.56 -23.33
C SER A 506 -2.49 8.88 -22.64
N THR A 507 -2.19 8.82 -21.33
CA THR A 507 -1.87 9.98 -20.50
C THR A 507 -0.38 10.30 -20.43
N TRP A 508 0.48 9.51 -21.05
CA TRP A 508 1.92 9.78 -21.03
C TRP A 508 2.24 11.20 -21.53
N PRO A 509 3.16 11.91 -20.85
CA PRO A 509 3.72 13.14 -21.38
C PRO A 509 4.74 12.83 -22.49
N PRO A 510 5.12 13.83 -23.31
CA PRO A 510 6.23 13.68 -24.25
C PRO A 510 7.50 13.21 -23.53
N LYS A 511 8.17 12.19 -24.08
CA LYS A 511 9.40 11.60 -23.54
C LYS A 511 9.25 11.20 -22.06
N VAL A 512 8.32 10.31 -21.76
CA VAL A 512 8.07 9.84 -20.39
C VAL A 512 9.35 9.25 -19.77
N ALA A 513 9.60 9.57 -18.49
CA ALA A 513 10.80 9.14 -17.78
C ALA A 513 10.96 7.61 -17.77
N LEU A 514 9.83 6.90 -17.71
CA LEU A 514 9.77 5.44 -17.75
C LEU A 514 10.51 4.84 -18.96
N LEU A 515 10.39 5.46 -20.13
CA LEU A 515 11.03 4.98 -21.36
C LEU A 515 12.42 5.60 -21.55
N SER A 516 12.56 6.89 -21.23
CA SER A 516 13.78 7.65 -21.49
C SER A 516 14.91 7.40 -20.48
N ASN A 517 14.60 6.86 -19.29
CA ASN A 517 15.59 6.57 -18.25
C ASN A 517 15.92 5.06 -18.16
N PRO A 518 17.12 4.62 -18.61
CA PRO A 518 17.53 3.22 -18.55
C PRO A 518 17.52 2.60 -17.14
N ALA A 519 17.75 3.40 -16.09
CA ALA A 519 17.71 2.91 -14.72
C ALA A 519 16.28 2.52 -14.31
N LEU A 520 15.27 3.27 -14.74
CA LEU A 520 13.86 2.95 -14.51
C LEU A 520 13.44 1.70 -15.30
N ARG A 521 13.86 1.58 -16.57
CA ARG A 521 13.60 0.39 -17.39
C ARG A 521 14.14 -0.88 -16.73
N LYS A 522 15.39 -0.85 -16.25
CA LYS A 522 15.99 -1.96 -15.50
C LYS A 522 15.23 -2.25 -14.20
N ARG A 523 14.82 -1.20 -13.47
CA ARG A 523 14.09 -1.33 -12.21
C ARG A 523 12.72 -2.01 -12.38
N PHE A 524 12.04 -1.78 -13.50
CA PHE A 524 10.70 -2.29 -13.77
C PHE A 524 10.68 -3.48 -14.74
N ASN A 525 11.81 -4.21 -14.87
CA ASN A 525 11.95 -5.46 -15.63
C ASN A 525 11.84 -5.36 -17.16
N PHE A 526 12.12 -4.20 -17.77
CA PHE A 526 12.14 -4.04 -19.23
C PHE A 526 13.40 -3.30 -19.74
N GLY A 527 14.55 -3.63 -19.18
CA GLY A 527 15.83 -2.95 -19.44
C GLY A 527 16.28 -2.92 -20.91
N ASP A 528 15.90 -3.95 -21.69
CA ASP A 528 16.33 -4.15 -23.09
C ASP A 528 15.26 -3.71 -24.10
N TYR A 529 14.23 -3.01 -23.61
CA TYR A 529 13.06 -2.60 -24.38
C TYR A 529 13.38 -1.61 -25.52
N GLN A 530 12.67 -1.78 -26.63
CA GLN A 530 12.74 -0.96 -27.84
C GLN A 530 11.34 -0.45 -28.19
N PHE A 531 11.15 0.87 -28.15
CA PHE A 531 9.83 1.51 -28.34
C PHE A 531 9.38 1.52 -29.81
N ASP A 532 10.34 1.56 -30.74
CA ASP A 532 10.15 1.64 -32.20
C ASP A 532 9.62 0.34 -32.84
N LYS A 533 9.49 -0.74 -32.06
CA LYS A 533 8.89 -1.98 -32.53
C LYS A 533 7.36 -1.88 -32.56
N PRO A 534 6.66 -2.76 -33.30
CA PRO A 534 5.20 -2.73 -33.35
C PRO A 534 4.56 -2.93 -31.97
N HIS A 535 3.39 -2.33 -31.78
CA HIS A 535 2.61 -2.38 -30.53
C HIS A 535 1.37 -3.25 -30.74
N ALA A 536 0.99 -4.00 -29.70
CA ALA A 536 -0.24 -4.75 -29.66
C ALA A 536 -1.16 -4.21 -28.57
N ILE A 537 -2.45 -4.16 -28.85
CA ILE A 537 -3.51 -3.89 -27.89
C ILE A 537 -4.08 -5.24 -27.47
N ILE A 538 -4.03 -5.55 -26.17
CA ILE A 538 -4.64 -6.73 -25.58
C ILE A 538 -5.91 -6.30 -24.85
N THR A 539 -7.05 -6.77 -25.32
CA THR A 539 -8.34 -6.45 -24.71
C THR A 539 -8.77 -7.61 -23.82
N VAL A 540 -9.04 -7.31 -22.55
CA VAL A 540 -9.43 -8.30 -21.53
C VAL A 540 -10.80 -7.96 -21.00
N ARG A 541 -11.73 -8.92 -21.07
CA ARG A 541 -13.11 -8.81 -20.59
C ARG A 541 -13.49 -10.06 -19.79
N ASN A 542 -14.51 -9.93 -18.95
CA ASN A 542 -15.10 -11.12 -18.30
C ASN A 542 -15.74 -12.00 -19.38
N GLY A 543 -15.46 -13.31 -19.33
CA GLY A 543 -16.03 -14.28 -20.27
C GLY A 543 -17.50 -14.58 -20.00
N VAL A 544 -18.06 -15.49 -20.82
CA VAL A 544 -19.47 -15.91 -20.74
C VAL A 544 -19.81 -16.54 -19.38
N VAL A 545 -18.84 -17.18 -18.74
CA VAL A 545 -19.02 -17.88 -17.47
C VAL A 545 -18.49 -17.02 -16.31
N THR A 546 -19.41 -16.43 -15.55
CA THR A 546 -19.05 -15.56 -14.41
C THR A 546 -18.29 -16.30 -13.31
N LEU A 547 -17.19 -15.73 -12.80
CA LEU A 547 -16.44 -16.24 -11.65
C LEU A 547 -17.11 -15.90 -10.30
N ASN A 548 -18.22 -16.55 -9.99
CA ASN A 548 -18.84 -16.47 -8.67
C ASN A 548 -18.01 -17.18 -7.57
N ASP A 549 -18.33 -16.93 -6.30
CA ASP A 549 -17.55 -17.43 -5.15
C ASP A 549 -17.37 -18.96 -5.16
N LEU A 550 -18.44 -19.72 -5.45
CA LEU A 550 -18.40 -21.18 -5.49
C LEU A 550 -17.48 -21.70 -6.59
N ARG A 551 -17.47 -21.04 -7.74
CA ARG A 551 -16.61 -21.39 -8.87
C ARG A 551 -15.15 -21.09 -8.56
N VAL A 552 -14.87 -19.95 -7.94
CA VAL A 552 -13.52 -19.62 -7.46
C VAL A 552 -13.05 -20.69 -6.46
N LEU A 553 -13.87 -21.06 -5.46
CA LEU A 553 -13.54 -22.13 -4.52
C LEU A 553 -13.31 -23.49 -5.18
N SER A 554 -14.05 -23.81 -6.25
CA SER A 554 -13.82 -25.01 -7.05
C SER A 554 -12.45 -24.98 -7.73
N ILE A 555 -12.08 -23.83 -8.31
CA ILE A 555 -10.76 -23.63 -8.95
C ILE A 555 -9.65 -23.75 -7.91
N VAL A 556 -9.80 -23.13 -6.73
CA VAL A 556 -8.85 -23.25 -5.61
C VAL A 556 -8.64 -24.71 -5.24
N ARG A 557 -9.74 -25.47 -5.11
CA ARG A 557 -9.68 -26.91 -4.79
C ARG A 557 -8.95 -27.70 -5.87
N SER A 558 -9.24 -27.44 -7.14
CA SER A 558 -8.56 -28.09 -8.28
C SER A 558 -7.07 -27.75 -8.31
N TYR A 559 -6.71 -26.47 -8.15
CA TYR A 559 -5.32 -26.03 -8.05
C TYR A 559 -4.56 -26.75 -6.93
N LEU A 560 -5.14 -26.81 -5.72
CA LEU A 560 -4.50 -27.48 -4.57
C LEU A 560 -4.35 -29.00 -4.75
N ARG A 561 -5.12 -29.60 -5.67
CA ARG A 561 -5.01 -31.03 -6.03
C ARG A 561 -4.09 -31.29 -7.22
N GLY A 562 -3.65 -30.24 -7.91
CA GLY A 562 -2.95 -30.36 -9.18
C GLY A 562 -3.84 -30.78 -10.36
N ASP A 563 -5.16 -30.58 -10.25
CA ASP A 563 -6.10 -30.85 -11.34
C ASP A 563 -5.99 -29.73 -12.41
N PRO A 564 -6.15 -30.05 -13.72
CA PRO A 564 -5.95 -29.10 -14.83
C PRO A 564 -7.11 -28.11 -14.99
N TRP A 565 -7.17 -27.10 -14.12
CA TRP A 565 -8.22 -26.08 -14.10
C TRP A 565 -8.03 -25.01 -15.21
N GLU A 566 -6.80 -24.82 -15.71
CA GLU A 566 -6.48 -23.80 -16.72
C GLU A 566 -7.18 -24.04 -18.07
N SER A 567 -7.62 -25.27 -18.33
CA SER A 567 -8.36 -25.66 -19.54
C SER A 567 -9.63 -24.83 -19.76
N ASN A 568 -10.20 -24.25 -18.70
CA ASN A 568 -11.44 -23.47 -18.75
C ASN A 568 -11.23 -21.95 -18.76
N LEU A 569 -9.98 -21.45 -18.81
CA LEU A 569 -9.69 -20.01 -18.70
C LEU A 569 -10.46 -19.16 -19.72
N GLY A 570 -10.55 -19.62 -20.98
CA GLY A 570 -11.28 -18.91 -22.05
C GLY A 570 -12.79 -18.82 -21.84
N SER A 571 -13.37 -19.62 -20.92
CA SER A 571 -14.78 -19.47 -20.54
C SER A 571 -14.98 -18.36 -19.49
N TYR A 572 -13.95 -18.10 -18.68
CA TYR A 572 -13.98 -17.13 -17.58
C TYR A 572 -13.50 -15.75 -18.00
N MET A 573 -12.61 -15.69 -18.98
CA MET A 573 -12.01 -14.45 -19.49
C MET A 573 -12.03 -14.50 -21.02
N ASP A 574 -12.53 -13.43 -21.61
CA ASP A 574 -12.41 -13.18 -23.05
C ASP A 574 -11.19 -12.28 -23.27
N VAL A 575 -10.18 -12.82 -23.97
CA VAL A 575 -8.93 -12.12 -24.27
C VAL A 575 -8.77 -12.10 -25.78
N SER A 576 -8.60 -10.90 -26.32
CA SER A 576 -8.38 -10.68 -27.75
C SER A 576 -7.20 -9.74 -27.99
N MET A 577 -6.73 -9.70 -29.23
CA MET A 577 -5.61 -8.83 -29.63
C MET A 577 -5.92 -8.05 -30.90
N ALA A 578 -5.38 -6.84 -30.97
CA ALA A 578 -5.29 -6.01 -32.16
C ALA A 578 -3.90 -5.39 -32.24
N TYR A 579 -3.48 -4.92 -33.42
CA TYR A 579 -2.28 -4.08 -33.54
C TYR A 579 -2.66 -2.62 -33.37
N GLU A 580 -1.79 -1.83 -32.73
CA GLU A 580 -1.97 -0.39 -32.70
C GLU A 580 -1.81 0.18 -34.11
N TYR A 581 -2.74 1.05 -34.51
CA TYR A 581 -2.66 1.75 -35.78
C TYR A 581 -1.71 2.95 -35.66
N VAL A 582 -0.44 2.74 -35.98
CA VAL A 582 0.60 3.78 -35.97
C VAL A 582 0.71 4.43 -37.36
N GLN A 583 0.46 5.74 -37.44
CA GLN A 583 0.66 6.55 -38.65
C GLN A 583 1.63 7.71 -38.44
N ALA A 584 2.02 8.01 -37.19
CA ALA A 584 2.81 9.17 -36.82
C ALA A 584 4.11 9.25 -37.59
N ASP A 585 4.82 8.13 -37.79
CA ASP A 585 6.08 8.12 -38.53
C ASP A 585 5.88 8.58 -39.99
N ALA A 586 4.89 8.02 -40.70
CA ALA A 586 4.56 8.43 -42.06
C ALA A 586 3.96 9.84 -42.14
N ARG A 587 3.20 10.27 -41.12
CA ARG A 587 2.64 11.62 -41.05
C ARG A 587 3.71 12.67 -40.79
N VAL A 588 4.69 12.36 -39.96
CA VAL A 588 5.83 13.24 -39.69
C VAL A 588 6.65 13.44 -40.95
N GLU A 589 6.92 12.39 -41.74
CA GLU A 589 7.56 12.51 -43.05
C GLU A 589 6.77 13.46 -43.97
N GLN A 590 5.46 13.25 -44.11
CA GLN A 590 4.58 14.13 -44.89
C GLN A 590 4.58 15.58 -44.40
N ILE A 591 4.60 15.81 -43.08
CA ILE A 591 4.65 17.15 -42.48
C ILE A 591 5.94 17.86 -42.90
N PHE A 592 7.08 17.15 -42.94
CA PHE A 592 8.33 17.73 -43.39
C PHE A 592 8.35 18.01 -44.90
N ASP A 593 7.71 17.17 -45.71
CA ASP A 593 7.53 17.45 -47.14
C ASP A 593 6.68 18.71 -47.37
N ILE A 594 5.57 18.86 -46.64
CA ILE A 594 4.74 20.09 -46.69
C ILE A 594 5.56 21.30 -46.22
N ALA A 595 6.32 21.18 -45.12
CA ALA A 595 7.14 22.27 -44.61
C ALA A 595 8.23 22.71 -45.59
N LYS A 596 8.81 21.76 -46.34
CA LYS A 596 9.75 22.06 -47.43
C LYS A 596 9.06 22.81 -48.57
N ALA A 597 7.86 22.38 -48.97
CA ALA A 597 7.05 23.09 -49.98
C ALA A 597 6.68 24.51 -49.52
N LEU A 598 6.29 24.69 -48.25
CA LEU A 598 6.03 25.99 -47.63
C LEU A 598 7.26 26.91 -47.65
N SER A 599 8.45 26.34 -47.45
CA SER A 599 9.72 27.08 -47.51
C SER A 599 10.05 27.53 -48.94
N ALA A 600 9.78 26.68 -49.94
CA ALA A 600 9.91 27.05 -51.35
C ALA A 600 8.91 28.15 -51.74
N TYR A 601 7.65 28.04 -51.29
CA TYR A 601 6.64 29.08 -51.48
C TYR A 601 7.11 30.42 -50.92
N ARG A 602 7.62 30.43 -49.69
CA ARG A 602 8.15 31.64 -49.05
C ARG A 602 9.34 32.23 -49.80
N LEU A 603 10.19 31.40 -50.40
CA LEU A 603 11.33 31.88 -51.18
C LEU A 603 10.87 32.67 -52.41
N ASP A 604 9.82 32.19 -53.08
CA ASP A 604 9.30 32.81 -54.30
C ASP A 604 8.42 34.04 -54.02
N HIS A 605 7.67 34.02 -52.91
CA HIS A 605 6.66 35.05 -52.59
C HIS A 605 7.07 36.01 -51.46
N GLY A 606 8.17 35.74 -50.76
CA GLY A 606 8.63 36.52 -49.60
C GLY A 606 7.90 36.24 -48.28
N HIS A 607 6.76 35.55 -48.30
CA HIS A 607 5.94 35.20 -47.13
C HIS A 607 5.39 33.77 -47.23
N TYR A 608 4.99 33.18 -46.11
CA TYR A 608 4.22 31.92 -46.11
C TYR A 608 2.78 32.14 -46.59
N PRO A 609 2.09 31.11 -47.14
CA PRO A 609 0.69 31.24 -47.54
C PRO A 609 -0.21 31.71 -46.40
N VAL A 610 -1.14 32.62 -46.68
CA VAL A 610 -2.12 33.16 -45.72
C VAL A 610 -3.55 32.96 -46.27
N THR A 611 -4.54 32.84 -45.40
CA THR A 611 -5.96 32.65 -45.76
C THR A 611 -6.69 33.93 -46.12
N ALA A 612 -6.29 35.03 -45.48
CA ALA A 612 -6.81 36.36 -45.76
C ALA A 612 -5.73 37.15 -46.52
N SER A 613 -6.13 37.86 -47.55
CA SER A 613 -5.26 38.83 -48.23
C SER A 613 -4.71 39.80 -47.17
N LEU A 614 -3.39 39.93 -47.09
CA LEU A 614 -2.77 40.92 -46.21
C LEU A 614 -3.22 42.32 -46.67
N PRO A 615 -3.75 43.17 -45.77
CA PRO A 615 -4.04 44.56 -46.10
C PRO A 615 -2.75 45.27 -46.56
N ASP A 616 -2.86 46.27 -47.44
CA ASP A 616 -1.72 47.07 -47.89
C ASP A 616 -0.86 47.52 -46.69
N GLY A 617 0.33 46.93 -46.52
CA GLY A 617 1.23 47.20 -45.39
C GLY A 617 1.73 46.01 -44.56
N ASP A 618 1.55 44.75 -45.01
CA ASP A 618 2.12 43.53 -44.40
C ASP A 618 1.76 43.29 -42.91
N ILE A 619 0.63 43.83 -42.43
CA ILE A 619 0.20 43.63 -41.04
C ILE A 619 -0.49 42.26 -40.90
N PRO A 620 0.01 41.36 -40.01
CA PRO A 620 -0.60 40.04 -39.85
C PRO A 620 -1.99 40.10 -39.20
N ILE A 621 -2.93 39.30 -39.69
CA ILE A 621 -4.30 39.21 -39.16
C ILE A 621 -4.38 38.03 -38.19
N HIS A 622 -4.68 38.32 -36.92
CA HIS A 622 -4.98 37.30 -35.91
C HIS A 622 -6.45 37.33 -35.52
N GLU A 623 -7.04 36.16 -35.33
CA GLU A 623 -8.36 35.98 -34.74
C GLU A 623 -8.25 35.60 -33.26
N LEU A 624 -9.22 36.04 -32.47
CA LEU A 624 -9.44 35.51 -31.13
C LEU A 624 -10.27 34.23 -31.27
N SER A 625 -9.64 33.08 -31.09
CA SER A 625 -10.34 31.79 -31.15
C SER A 625 -11.39 31.70 -30.02
N PRO A 626 -12.42 30.84 -30.18
CA PRO A 626 -13.34 30.51 -29.09
C PRO A 626 -12.67 29.93 -27.83
N THR A 627 -11.40 29.50 -27.95
CA THR A 627 -10.56 29.01 -26.85
C THR A 627 -9.70 30.12 -26.22
N GLU A 628 -10.04 31.39 -26.46
CA GLU A 628 -9.34 32.59 -25.98
C GLU A 628 -7.87 32.68 -26.43
N ARG A 629 -7.52 32.05 -27.56
CA ARG A 629 -6.17 32.11 -28.12
C ARG A 629 -6.13 33.10 -29.26
N ILE A 630 -5.09 33.92 -29.29
CA ILE A 630 -4.84 34.89 -30.37
C ILE A 630 -3.86 34.24 -31.35
N GLY A 631 -4.28 34.04 -32.58
CA GLY A 631 -3.43 33.50 -33.64
C GLY A 631 -4.07 33.64 -35.02
N PRO A 632 -3.36 33.30 -36.10
CA PRO A 632 -3.92 33.37 -37.45
C PRO A 632 -5.10 32.42 -37.66
N PRO A 633 -5.98 32.68 -38.64
CA PRO A 633 -7.08 31.79 -38.95
C PRO A 633 -6.62 30.36 -39.27
N ILE A 634 -7.30 29.37 -38.68
CA ILE A 634 -6.95 27.96 -38.87
C ILE A 634 -7.51 27.45 -40.21
N VAL A 635 -6.62 26.99 -41.08
CA VAL A 635 -6.96 26.20 -42.28
C VAL A 635 -7.07 24.74 -41.92
N ASN A 636 -8.20 24.12 -42.25
CA ASN A 636 -8.39 22.68 -42.16
C ASN A 636 -8.20 22.06 -43.55
N GLY A 637 -7.09 21.36 -43.76
CA GLY A 637 -6.77 20.71 -45.02
C GLY A 637 -6.00 21.58 -46.01
N ASP A 638 -6.61 21.94 -47.14
CA ASP A 638 -5.93 22.53 -48.30
C ASP A 638 -5.30 23.89 -47.99
N ILE A 639 -3.96 23.95 -48.06
CA ILE A 639 -3.19 25.17 -47.85
C ILE A 639 -3.24 26.04 -49.13
N PRO A 640 -3.68 27.31 -49.05
CA PRO A 640 -3.80 28.19 -50.20
C PRO A 640 -2.48 28.29 -50.99
N GLY A 641 -2.55 28.17 -52.32
CA GLY A 641 -1.40 28.35 -53.22
C GLY A 641 -0.29 27.27 -53.13
N LEU A 642 -0.39 26.31 -52.22
CA LEU A 642 0.63 25.26 -52.08
C LEU A 642 0.45 24.14 -53.12
N PHE A 643 -0.80 23.84 -53.47
CA PHE A 643 -1.16 22.76 -54.39
C PHE A 643 -1.77 23.32 -55.70
N PRO A 644 -1.44 22.76 -56.87
CA PRO A 644 -0.41 21.73 -57.13
C PRO A 644 1.01 22.29 -57.30
N ASP A 645 1.16 23.61 -57.25
CA ASP A 645 2.34 24.31 -57.79
C ASP A 645 3.66 23.99 -57.07
N TYR A 646 3.61 23.76 -55.75
CA TYR A 646 4.79 23.42 -54.95
C TYR A 646 4.88 21.95 -54.56
N MET A 647 3.73 21.26 -54.53
CA MET A 647 3.65 19.82 -54.32
C MET A 647 2.32 19.25 -54.80
N ALA A 648 2.26 17.95 -55.07
CA ALA A 648 1.01 17.28 -55.41
C ALA A 648 0.05 17.22 -54.21
N ARG A 649 -1.26 17.40 -54.46
CA ARG A 649 -2.28 17.35 -53.41
C ARG A 649 -2.40 15.94 -52.82
N MET A 650 -2.11 15.82 -51.53
CA MET A 650 -2.23 14.56 -50.80
C MET A 650 -3.68 14.31 -50.38
N LYS A 651 -4.14 13.06 -50.46
CA LYS A 651 -5.51 12.67 -50.04
C LYS A 651 -5.82 13.05 -48.59
N SER A 652 -4.83 13.03 -47.71
CA SER A 652 -4.96 13.39 -46.29
C SER A 652 -5.12 14.89 -46.03
N MET A 653 -4.86 15.76 -47.01
CA MET A 653 -5.11 17.20 -46.91
C MET A 653 -6.57 17.57 -47.21
N THR A 654 -7.44 16.59 -47.49
CA THR A 654 -8.88 16.85 -47.65
C THR A 654 -9.45 17.35 -46.32
N PRO A 655 -10.19 18.48 -46.28
CA PRO A 655 -10.83 18.97 -45.07
C PRO A 655 -11.69 17.90 -44.40
N ARG A 656 -11.63 17.82 -43.07
CA ARG A 656 -12.39 16.85 -42.25
C ARG A 656 -13.32 17.53 -41.27
N SER A 657 -14.28 16.77 -40.75
CA SER A 657 -15.20 17.28 -39.73
C SER A 657 -14.46 17.60 -38.43
N ASN A 658 -15.02 18.50 -37.61
CA ASN A 658 -14.40 18.86 -36.33
C ASN A 658 -14.25 17.63 -35.42
N GLY A 659 -13.03 17.39 -34.93
CA GLY A 659 -12.71 16.25 -34.07
C GLY A 659 -12.15 15.04 -34.81
N GLU A 660 -12.27 14.98 -36.14
CA GLU A 660 -11.57 13.97 -36.93
C GLU A 660 -10.07 14.28 -37.06
N PRO A 661 -9.22 13.25 -37.28
CA PRO A 661 -7.81 13.46 -37.60
C PRO A 661 -7.65 14.29 -38.88
N ALA A 662 -6.97 15.44 -38.80
CA ALA A 662 -6.83 16.38 -39.92
C ALA A 662 -5.56 17.23 -39.84
N TYR A 663 -5.09 17.71 -40.99
CA TYR A 663 -4.05 18.74 -41.02
C TYR A 663 -4.63 20.11 -40.73
N LEU A 664 -4.05 20.81 -39.76
CA LEU A 664 -4.33 22.20 -39.44
C LEU A 664 -3.12 23.05 -39.83
N TYR A 665 -3.35 24.11 -40.58
CA TYR A 665 -2.34 25.07 -40.97
C TYR A 665 -2.73 26.48 -40.51
N MET A 666 -1.79 27.20 -39.91
CA MET A 666 -1.93 28.59 -39.47
C MET A 666 -0.70 29.34 -39.97
N SER A 667 -0.89 30.56 -40.47
CA SER A 667 0.21 31.40 -40.93
C SER A 667 -0.21 32.86 -40.91
N ASP A 668 0.72 33.70 -40.47
CA ASP A 668 0.59 35.15 -40.43
C ASP A 668 1.41 35.81 -41.58
N GLY A 669 2.02 34.98 -42.44
CA GLY A 669 2.93 35.37 -43.52
C GLY A 669 4.40 35.31 -43.14
N LEU A 670 4.75 35.54 -41.87
CA LEU A 670 6.14 35.52 -41.37
C LEU A 670 6.49 34.18 -40.74
N ASP A 671 5.55 33.66 -39.96
CA ASP A 671 5.61 32.43 -39.19
C ASP A 671 4.49 31.48 -39.66
N PHE A 672 4.66 30.17 -39.45
CA PHE A 672 3.62 29.18 -39.71
C PHE A 672 3.61 28.06 -38.67
N LYS A 673 2.45 27.43 -38.51
CA LYS A 673 2.27 26.19 -37.75
C LYS A 673 1.45 25.21 -38.56
N LEU A 674 2.03 24.04 -38.78
CA LEU A 674 1.42 22.91 -39.46
C LEU A 674 1.37 21.73 -38.51
N VAL A 675 0.18 21.29 -38.14
CA VAL A 675 -0.01 20.17 -37.21
C VAL A 675 -1.03 19.16 -37.72
N TYR A 676 -0.86 17.90 -37.39
CA TYR A 676 -1.85 16.85 -37.56
C TYR A 676 -2.62 16.70 -36.24
N ALA A 677 -3.85 17.21 -36.21
CA ALA A 677 -4.68 17.31 -35.02
C ALA A 677 -5.53 16.07 -34.80
N ASN A 678 -5.85 15.79 -33.53
CA ASN A 678 -6.63 14.63 -33.07
C ASN A 678 -6.15 13.26 -33.62
N PRO A 679 -4.83 12.97 -33.67
CA PRO A 679 -4.38 11.69 -34.16
C PRO A 679 -4.78 10.55 -33.20
N PRO A 680 -5.24 9.39 -33.71
CA PRO A 680 -5.53 8.22 -32.89
C PRO A 680 -4.28 7.65 -32.19
N ASP A 681 -3.08 7.97 -32.70
CA ASP A 681 -1.78 7.49 -32.24
C ASP A 681 -0.94 8.58 -31.55
N LEU A 682 -1.60 9.57 -30.94
CA LEU A 682 -0.92 10.65 -30.22
C LEU A 682 -0.01 10.13 -29.09
N ALA A 683 -0.42 9.06 -28.40
CA ALA A 683 0.37 8.43 -27.34
C ALA A 683 1.73 7.92 -27.88
N TYR A 684 1.70 7.25 -29.03
CA TYR A 684 2.90 6.84 -29.75
C TYR A 684 3.76 8.04 -30.15
N ALA A 685 3.15 9.04 -30.82
CA ALA A 685 3.85 10.22 -31.30
C ALA A 685 4.58 10.98 -30.18
N LYS A 686 4.00 11.04 -28.97
CA LYS A 686 4.62 11.69 -27.80
C LYS A 686 5.95 11.05 -27.39
N GLN A 687 6.15 9.77 -27.67
CA GLN A 687 7.38 9.07 -27.33
C GLN A 687 8.35 8.99 -28.51
N ALA A 688 7.85 8.72 -29.72
CA ALA A 688 8.67 8.62 -30.93
C ALA A 688 9.17 10.00 -31.41
N HIS A 689 8.30 11.02 -31.35
CA HIS A 689 8.53 12.38 -31.87
C HIS A 689 8.26 13.47 -30.84
N PRO A 690 8.88 13.43 -29.63
CA PRO A 690 8.53 14.32 -28.53
C PRO A 690 8.75 15.80 -28.85
N ALA A 691 9.68 16.12 -29.76
CA ALA A 691 9.97 17.48 -30.19
C ALA A 691 8.89 18.09 -31.12
N LEU A 692 8.06 17.24 -31.72
CA LEU A 692 7.02 17.63 -32.68
C LEU A 692 5.64 17.76 -32.01
N ILE A 693 5.52 17.49 -30.71
CA ILE A 693 4.24 17.59 -30.00
C ILE A 693 3.84 19.04 -29.80
N ASP A 694 2.67 19.40 -30.29
CA ASP A 694 2.11 20.73 -30.11
C ASP A 694 1.82 20.97 -28.61
N PRO A 695 2.44 21.97 -27.95
CA PRO A 695 2.17 22.26 -26.55
C PRO A 695 0.74 22.75 -26.32
N ALA A 696 0.07 23.23 -27.37
CA ALA A 696 -1.22 23.90 -27.30
C ALA A 696 -2.39 22.96 -27.64
N ARG A 697 -2.18 21.89 -28.40
CA ARG A 697 -3.26 21.00 -28.91
C ARG A 697 -2.87 19.53 -28.78
N PRO A 698 -3.85 18.60 -28.75
CA PRO A 698 -3.59 17.17 -28.91
C PRO A 698 -3.20 16.86 -30.38
N ALA A 699 -2.02 17.31 -30.78
CA ALA A 699 -1.54 17.29 -32.15
C ALA A 699 -0.01 17.13 -32.19
N TYR A 700 0.52 16.75 -33.34
CA TYR A 700 1.96 16.80 -33.61
C TYR A 700 2.22 17.42 -34.98
N GLY A 701 3.37 18.08 -35.14
CA GLY A 701 3.67 18.82 -36.34
C GLY A 701 4.96 19.62 -36.27
N THR A 702 5.06 20.61 -37.15
CA THR A 702 6.21 21.52 -37.24
C THR A 702 5.72 22.97 -37.31
N TRP A 703 6.53 23.88 -36.78
CA TRP A 703 6.21 25.29 -36.71
C TRP A 703 7.48 26.12 -36.64
N THR A 704 7.39 27.38 -37.04
CA THR A 704 8.44 28.38 -36.83
C THR A 704 8.41 28.91 -35.38
N LEU A 705 9.47 29.60 -34.97
CA LEU A 705 9.63 30.01 -33.57
C LEU A 705 8.49 30.92 -33.07
N GLY A 706 8.01 31.86 -33.90
CA GLY A 706 6.90 32.75 -33.52
C GLY A 706 5.55 32.05 -33.41
N ALA A 707 5.41 30.90 -34.07
CA ALA A 707 4.17 30.16 -34.14
C ALA A 707 3.97 29.09 -33.05
N LYS A 708 4.96 28.83 -32.20
CA LYS A 708 4.94 27.74 -31.21
C LYS A 708 3.68 27.74 -30.33
N ASN A 709 3.22 28.92 -29.91
CA ASN A 709 2.13 29.09 -28.96
C ASN A 709 0.76 29.37 -29.59
N TRP A 710 0.68 29.44 -30.93
CA TRP A 710 -0.61 29.56 -31.63
C TRP A 710 -1.50 28.36 -31.34
#